data_AF-A0A7W8G933-F1
#
_entry.id   AF-A0A7W8G933-F1
#
_cell.length_a   1.000
_cell.length_b   1.000
_cell.length_c   1.000
_cell.angle_alpha   90.00
_cell.angle_beta   90.00
_cell.angle_gamma   90.00
#
_symmetry.space_group_name_H-M   'P 1'
#
loop_
_entity.id
_entity.type
_entity.pdbx_description
1 polymer ?
#
loop_
_entity_poly.entity_id
_entity_poly.type
_entity_poly.pdbx_seq_one_letter_code
_entity_poly.pdbx_strand_id
1 'polypeptide(L)'
;MTYSYNEFHIAKSVRDACNFSQGLFASSGNVILANIKAVRDFQTRFNEYLIRKNKTQISAGTLNAMGLLDEIFHLACYTYRRQKYPDSFKELLSDLEASFGKDVINQVILDFCAEFPPTEVYKGNISIEDYLNTELTERKTGRVRTNREQVLEELVMLHLDNENPAFKPFIDLFDDSKLASNPKWSAIWTQIQAYFKKLPYWGTFGHDLITFLREPVNFAPDNLQEQLNYVRTHWADLLVPGEGEGEDYWLKRLLGGSDLLAEEWKAAWHPTNGGDADMSPPNYDYLMREYERFSDDKEWMPRVVLMAKTVLVWLYQLSKKYKREINRLDQIPDEELDLLRDEGFTGLWLIGLWERSQASRTIKQICGNPEAAASAYSLDDYEIAWNLGGWDALANLRARLWQRGIRLASDMVPNHTGMDARWVVEKPDLFVQRRDCPFPSYTFNGVNLSHDGRVAVYLEDHYYSKTDCAVCFKRVDTATGDTRYIYHGNDGTGMPWNDTAQIDFLNPAAREEVMQKILHVARNFPIIRFDAAMVLAKKHIKRLWYPEPGKGGDIASRSESALSAQEFENRIPNEFWREVVDRVAKEVPDTLLLAEAFWMMEGYFTRTLGMHRVYNSAFMNMLKKEENYKYRQTVKNTINFDPQILKRYVNFMNNPDEETAVAQFGKGDKYFGVCTLMATMPGLPMFGHGQIEGFEEKYGMEYTRAYKDEQPDGYLVERHKREIFPLLKKRYLFAGVEDFLFYDVWNNGSVNENIFAYSNRCGNEYTVVFYNNKYERASGWIKQSCEYAVKTGSGENDKKLVSRSISEGLGLLAEDDYYTIFREDRSNLWYIRKSRDICEQGMFISLNGFETQIFMDIRQERDVNGSLKELCDFLGGRGCQDLHTAWQDLHYKNLYQAFQNVISSELCTALGSLKMSAKELKEAELKKATASGVKKLISTPLEYFYKTANEFAEKEYIVEQKELIAKEKAEIELQIEEEKTKLEVAGNLAKAKSSAKAKKLSSPFLKELEKKLAALEKTTVKFTPFVLPKSFAFPSGRKITNDEIYLYIFSALAPIAESKFARKWSLERKIAEFTGNTPIGDMTSFDFFKRAFMIAEEKLPRLTEASAKEDLLAIASNLALSENSWTLLGANEFNGTKWFNKEKMESSLDLYKKILLLKASAGKKAAIESLFKKLNAAQKKAEYKCEDFVKAFKPKTKARQQ
;
A
#
# COMPACT_ATOMS: atom_id res chain seq x y z
N MET A 1 -14.07 66.14 -20.70
CA MET A 1 -12.91 65.79 -19.84
C MET A 1 -12.12 67.06 -19.58
N THR A 2 -11.64 67.30 -18.36
CA THR A 2 -10.81 68.48 -18.01
C THR A 2 -9.31 68.23 -18.14
N TYR A 3 -8.89 66.98 -18.34
CA TYR A 3 -7.49 66.59 -18.46
C TYR A 3 -7.17 65.95 -19.81
N SER A 4 -5.94 66.13 -20.29
CA SER A 4 -5.44 65.47 -21.51
C SER A 4 -5.33 63.97 -21.31
N TYR A 5 -5.50 63.21 -22.38
CA TYR A 5 -5.42 61.76 -22.37
C TYR A 5 -4.73 61.28 -23.66
N ASN A 6 -4.54 59.97 -23.78
CA ASN A 6 -4.10 59.24 -24.95
C ASN A 6 -4.99 58.00 -25.04
N GLU A 7 -5.30 57.50 -26.22
CA GLU A 7 -6.12 56.28 -26.39
C GLU A 7 -5.49 55.33 -27.39
N PHE A 8 -5.56 54.02 -27.16
CA PHE A 8 -5.20 53.08 -28.21
C PHE A 8 -6.22 53.15 -29.35
N HIS A 9 -5.81 53.75 -30.47
CA HIS A 9 -6.69 53.98 -31.60
C HIS A 9 -6.89 52.70 -32.42
N ILE A 10 -8.15 52.36 -32.68
CA ILE A 10 -8.53 51.26 -33.58
C ILE A 10 -9.04 51.85 -34.88
N ALA A 11 -8.69 51.20 -36.00
CA ALA A 11 -9.23 51.49 -37.32
C ALA A 11 -10.77 51.59 -37.28
N LYS A 12 -11.29 52.67 -37.87
CA LYS A 12 -12.74 52.93 -37.95
C LYS A 12 -13.52 51.72 -38.48
N SER A 13 -12.97 51.06 -39.50
CA SER A 13 -13.55 49.88 -40.14
C SER A 13 -13.78 48.72 -39.17
N VAL A 14 -12.87 48.51 -38.20
CA VAL A 14 -13.01 47.47 -37.18
C VAL A 14 -13.99 47.90 -36.08
N ARG A 15 -13.97 49.18 -35.67
CA ARG A 15 -14.98 49.72 -34.72
C ARG A 15 -16.40 49.51 -35.26
N ASP A 16 -16.61 49.82 -36.53
CA ASP A 16 -17.89 49.61 -37.22
C ASP A 16 -18.26 48.12 -37.27
N ALA A 17 -17.31 47.25 -37.65
CA ALA A 17 -17.57 45.81 -37.79
C ALA A 17 -17.83 45.09 -36.47
N CYS A 18 -17.20 45.54 -35.36
CA CYS A 18 -17.35 44.97 -34.02
C CYS A 18 -18.45 45.65 -33.20
N ASN A 19 -19.12 46.67 -33.75
CA ASN A 19 -20.07 47.54 -33.04
C ASN A 19 -19.49 48.04 -31.70
N PHE A 20 -18.27 48.57 -31.75
CA PHE A 20 -17.51 49.01 -30.59
C PHE A 20 -17.25 50.52 -30.66
N SER A 21 -18.05 51.29 -29.92
CA SER A 21 -18.03 52.76 -29.94
C SER A 21 -17.20 53.40 -28.83
N GLN A 22 -16.32 52.62 -28.22
CA GLN A 22 -15.60 52.92 -26.99
C GLN A 22 -14.08 52.88 -27.27
N GLY A 23 -13.25 53.54 -26.47
CA GLY A 23 -11.78 53.40 -26.57
C GLY A 23 -11.32 52.10 -25.91
N LEU A 24 -10.22 51.47 -26.36
CA LEU A 24 -9.69 50.25 -25.68
C LEU A 24 -8.93 50.61 -24.40
N PHE A 25 -7.98 51.55 -24.52
CA PHE A 25 -7.14 52.06 -23.45
C PHE A 25 -7.21 53.58 -23.40
N ALA A 26 -7.02 54.18 -22.23
CA ALA A 26 -6.95 55.63 -22.07
C ALA A 26 -6.01 56.06 -20.92
N SER A 27 -4.98 56.89 -21.21
CA SER A 27 -3.97 57.30 -20.22
C SER A 27 -4.50 58.19 -19.07
N SER A 28 -5.73 58.69 -19.17
CA SER A 28 -6.41 59.48 -18.12
C SER A 28 -7.29 58.66 -17.17
N GLY A 29 -7.17 57.33 -17.18
CA GLY A 29 -7.82 56.45 -16.21
C GLY A 29 -9.29 56.09 -16.52
N ASN A 30 -9.86 56.57 -17.62
CA ASN A 30 -11.10 56.02 -18.18
C ASN A 30 -10.77 54.95 -19.24
N VAL A 31 -10.08 53.89 -18.82
CA VAL A 31 -9.73 52.72 -19.64
C VAL A 31 -10.92 51.75 -19.66
N ILE A 32 -11.35 51.28 -20.82
CA ILE A 32 -12.50 50.35 -20.90
C ILE A 32 -12.03 48.90 -20.74
N LEU A 33 -10.79 48.58 -21.08
CA LEU A 33 -10.11 47.34 -20.71
C LEU A 33 -9.45 47.41 -19.32
N ALA A 34 -10.12 48.05 -18.34
CA ALA A 34 -9.61 48.15 -16.96
C ALA A 34 -9.66 46.79 -16.24
N ASN A 35 -10.48 45.84 -16.71
CA ASN A 35 -10.59 44.49 -16.18
C ASN A 35 -10.57 43.41 -17.28
N ILE A 36 -10.19 42.20 -16.90
CA ILE A 36 -10.04 41.04 -17.79
C ILE A 36 -11.35 40.68 -18.51
N LYS A 37 -12.50 40.94 -17.89
CA LYS A 37 -13.82 40.69 -18.49
C LYS A 37 -14.02 41.50 -19.77
N ALA A 38 -13.73 42.80 -19.73
CA ALA A 38 -13.87 43.65 -20.91
C ALA A 38 -12.94 43.21 -22.05
N VAL A 39 -11.76 42.66 -21.72
CA VAL A 39 -10.84 42.10 -22.71
C VAL A 39 -11.47 40.90 -23.40
N ARG A 40 -12.02 39.96 -22.63
CA ARG A 40 -12.70 38.78 -23.18
C ARG A 40 -13.91 39.16 -24.03
N ASP A 41 -14.69 40.17 -23.61
CA ASP A 41 -15.86 40.65 -24.35
C ASP A 41 -15.45 41.22 -25.72
N PHE A 42 -14.42 42.06 -25.77
CA PHE A 42 -13.90 42.61 -27.02
C PHE A 42 -13.23 41.54 -27.89
N GLN A 43 -12.42 40.66 -27.29
CA GLN A 43 -11.78 39.54 -27.98
C GLN A 43 -12.80 38.63 -28.68
N THR A 44 -13.92 38.33 -28.02
CA THR A 44 -15.00 37.52 -28.60
C THR A 44 -15.56 38.18 -29.87
N ARG A 45 -15.91 39.46 -29.80
CA ARG A 45 -16.44 40.23 -30.96
C ARG A 45 -15.41 40.37 -32.09
N PHE A 46 -14.15 40.61 -31.73
CA PHE A 46 -13.08 40.72 -32.73
C PHE A 46 -12.79 39.38 -33.40
N ASN A 47 -12.84 38.27 -32.67
CA ASN A 47 -12.72 36.95 -33.26
C ASN A 47 -13.87 36.62 -34.21
N GLU A 48 -15.11 37.05 -33.93
CA GLU A 48 -16.20 36.94 -34.92
C GLU A 48 -15.89 37.71 -36.22
N TYR A 49 -15.30 38.90 -36.11
CA TYR A 49 -14.82 39.66 -37.27
C TYR A 49 -13.71 38.92 -38.03
N LEU A 50 -12.72 38.37 -37.32
CA LEU A 50 -11.60 37.61 -37.92
C LEU A 50 -12.09 36.33 -38.61
N ILE A 51 -13.04 35.61 -38.01
CA ILE A 51 -13.67 34.41 -38.61
C ILE A 51 -14.36 34.77 -39.93
N ARG A 52 -15.13 35.87 -39.97
CA ARG A 52 -15.76 36.36 -41.21
C ARG A 52 -14.75 36.73 -42.31
N LYS A 53 -13.51 37.05 -41.92
CA LYS A 53 -12.38 37.35 -42.81
C LYS A 53 -11.47 36.14 -43.08
N ASN A 54 -11.81 34.96 -42.56
CA ASN A 54 -11.00 33.74 -42.64
C ASN A 54 -9.58 33.92 -42.08
N LYS A 55 -9.45 34.65 -40.97
CA LYS A 55 -8.19 34.89 -40.24
C LYS A 55 -8.14 34.09 -38.94
N THR A 56 -6.93 33.83 -38.44
CA THR A 56 -6.68 33.12 -37.19
C THR A 56 -7.24 33.92 -36.01
N GLN A 57 -7.91 33.23 -35.08
CA GLN A 57 -8.42 33.84 -33.86
C GLN A 57 -7.27 34.22 -32.91
N ILE A 58 -7.50 35.23 -32.08
CA ILE A 58 -6.58 35.70 -31.05
C ILE A 58 -7.07 35.32 -29.65
N SER A 59 -6.15 35.23 -28.69
CA SER A 59 -6.47 34.97 -27.29
C SER A 59 -6.69 36.27 -26.50
N ALA A 60 -7.40 36.19 -25.38
CA ALA A 60 -7.66 37.37 -24.54
C ALA A 60 -6.37 37.81 -23.82
N GLY A 61 -5.51 36.88 -23.41
CA GLY A 61 -4.22 37.16 -22.79
C GLY A 61 -3.27 37.91 -23.72
N THR A 62 -3.15 37.47 -24.97
CA THR A 62 -2.29 38.15 -25.96
C THR A 62 -2.83 39.54 -26.35
N LEU A 63 -4.16 39.70 -26.44
CA LEU A 63 -4.80 41.00 -26.65
C LEU A 63 -4.59 41.96 -25.47
N ASN A 64 -4.72 41.47 -24.24
CA ASN A 64 -4.45 42.24 -23.04
C ASN A 64 -2.98 42.68 -22.98
N ALA A 65 -2.05 41.78 -23.29
CA ALA A 65 -0.62 42.06 -23.26
C ALA A 65 -0.21 43.13 -24.29
N MET A 66 -0.72 43.04 -25.51
CA MET A 66 -0.54 44.06 -26.55
C MET A 66 -1.02 45.44 -26.05
N GLY A 67 -2.25 45.49 -25.54
CA GLY A 67 -2.83 46.72 -25.03
C GLY A 67 -2.12 47.31 -23.80
N LEU A 68 -1.62 46.46 -22.91
CA LEU A 68 -0.81 46.90 -21.77
C LEU A 68 0.53 47.50 -22.20
N LEU A 69 1.18 46.94 -23.23
CA LEU A 69 2.44 47.46 -23.76
C LEU A 69 2.25 48.87 -24.34
N ASP A 70 1.21 49.07 -25.14
CA ASP A 70 0.85 50.39 -25.68
C ASP A 70 0.62 51.41 -24.56
N GLU A 71 -0.18 51.06 -23.54
CA GLU A 71 -0.49 51.98 -22.44
C GLU A 71 0.78 52.37 -21.65
N ILE A 72 1.73 51.43 -21.52
CA ILE A 72 3.02 51.67 -20.87
C ILE A 72 3.94 52.53 -21.76
N PHE A 73 3.86 52.42 -23.08
CA PHE A 73 4.60 53.27 -24.01
C PHE A 73 4.11 54.72 -23.91
N HIS A 74 2.80 54.95 -23.82
CA HIS A 74 2.24 56.26 -23.50
C HIS A 74 2.67 56.77 -22.11
N LEU A 75 2.72 55.90 -21.10
CA LEU A 75 3.24 56.27 -19.78
C LEU A 75 4.71 56.70 -19.85
N ALA A 76 5.53 56.04 -20.67
CA ALA A 76 6.91 56.43 -20.91
C ALA A 76 7.00 57.83 -21.57
N CYS A 77 6.17 58.12 -22.58
CA CYS A 77 6.10 59.44 -23.20
C CYS A 77 5.66 60.54 -22.21
N TYR A 78 4.62 60.27 -21.41
CA TYR A 78 4.16 61.17 -20.35
C TYR A 78 5.27 61.45 -19.32
N THR A 79 5.94 60.40 -18.86
CA THR A 79 7.01 60.54 -17.85
C THR A 79 8.22 61.26 -18.42
N TYR A 80 8.57 61.03 -19.68
CA TYR A 80 9.62 61.75 -20.40
C TYR A 80 9.32 63.25 -20.50
N ARG A 81 8.10 63.63 -20.88
CA ARG A 81 7.65 65.03 -20.88
C ARG A 81 7.76 65.64 -19.49
N ARG A 82 7.30 64.93 -18.48
CA ARG A 82 7.27 65.43 -17.09
C ARG A 82 8.66 65.61 -16.50
N GLN A 83 9.58 64.67 -16.74
CA GLN A 83 10.85 64.60 -16.00
C GLN A 83 12.07 65.06 -16.79
N LYS A 84 12.04 65.05 -18.14
CA LYS A 84 13.20 65.44 -18.97
C LYS A 84 12.94 66.63 -19.87
N TYR A 85 11.87 66.59 -20.67
CA TYR A 85 11.68 67.59 -21.71
C TYR A 85 10.17 67.87 -21.97
N PRO A 86 9.58 68.85 -21.27
CA PRO A 86 8.14 69.14 -21.34
C PRO A 86 7.63 69.38 -22.77
N ASP A 87 8.30 70.24 -23.54
CA ASP A 87 7.83 70.69 -24.85
C ASP A 87 8.18 69.73 -26.02
N SER A 88 8.55 68.48 -25.75
CA SER A 88 9.06 67.54 -26.77
C SER A 88 8.13 67.35 -27.97
N PHE A 89 6.85 67.09 -27.75
CA PHE A 89 5.88 66.89 -28.85
C PHE A 89 5.39 68.21 -29.48
N LYS A 90 5.42 69.31 -28.71
CA LYS A 90 5.07 70.66 -29.20
C LYS A 90 6.12 71.21 -30.17
N GLU A 91 7.38 71.07 -29.79
CA GLU A 91 8.51 71.46 -30.62
C GLU A 91 8.71 70.49 -31.79
N LEU A 92 8.44 69.18 -31.61
CA LEU A 92 8.40 68.23 -32.72
C LEU A 92 7.37 68.65 -33.79
N LEU A 93 6.16 69.04 -33.38
CA LEU A 93 5.15 69.53 -34.33
C LEU A 93 5.67 70.74 -35.11
N SER A 94 6.33 71.68 -34.42
CA SER A 94 6.93 72.86 -35.04
C SER A 94 8.07 72.51 -36.01
N ASP A 95 8.92 71.53 -35.67
CA ASP A 95 10.01 71.03 -36.50
C ASP A 95 9.51 70.34 -37.78
N LEU A 96 8.45 69.53 -37.66
CA LEU A 96 7.80 68.89 -38.80
C LEU A 96 7.12 69.91 -39.72
N GLU A 97 6.41 70.90 -39.16
CA GLU A 97 5.79 71.98 -39.93
C GLU A 97 6.83 72.82 -40.69
N ALA A 98 7.99 73.06 -40.07
CA ALA A 98 9.11 73.77 -40.72
C ALA A 98 9.77 72.93 -41.83
N SER A 99 9.86 71.62 -41.66
CA SER A 99 10.56 70.71 -42.60
C SER A 99 9.73 70.32 -43.82
N PHE A 100 8.41 70.14 -43.64
CA PHE A 100 7.52 69.59 -44.68
C PHE A 100 6.36 70.52 -45.09
N GLY A 101 6.17 71.62 -44.37
CA GLY A 101 5.08 72.58 -44.59
C GLY A 101 3.84 72.28 -43.75
N LYS A 102 3.19 73.33 -43.25
CA LYS A 102 2.02 73.24 -42.36
C LYS A 102 0.86 72.47 -42.97
N ASP A 103 0.55 72.70 -44.24
CA ASP A 103 -0.58 72.04 -44.92
C ASP A 103 -0.37 70.52 -45.02
N VAL A 104 0.88 70.09 -45.26
CA VAL A 104 1.23 68.66 -45.35
C VAL A 104 1.06 67.97 -44.00
N ILE A 105 1.60 68.57 -42.93
CA ILE A 105 1.48 68.01 -41.57
C ILE A 105 0.03 68.03 -41.10
N ASN A 106 -0.72 69.09 -41.40
CA ASN A 106 -2.14 69.17 -41.08
C ASN A 106 -2.94 68.07 -41.78
N GLN A 107 -2.67 67.81 -43.06
CA GLN A 107 -3.32 66.72 -43.78
C GLN A 107 -3.01 65.35 -43.17
N VAL A 108 -1.76 65.08 -42.78
CA VAL A 108 -1.38 63.82 -42.11
C VAL A 108 -2.13 63.63 -40.80
N ILE A 109 -2.26 64.68 -39.98
CA ILE A 109 -3.01 64.65 -38.72
C ILE A 109 -4.52 64.41 -38.97
N LEU A 110 -5.09 65.02 -40.01
CA LEU A 110 -6.48 64.81 -40.42
C LEU A 110 -6.72 63.38 -40.93
N ASP A 111 -5.82 62.87 -41.77
CA ASP A 111 -5.89 61.50 -42.32
C ASP A 111 -5.81 60.47 -41.19
N PHE A 112 -4.92 60.67 -40.21
CA PHE A 112 -4.87 59.86 -39.00
C PHE A 112 -6.21 59.89 -38.25
N CYS A 113 -6.76 61.06 -37.95
CA CYS A 113 -8.03 61.17 -37.24
C CYS A 113 -9.23 60.63 -38.04
N ALA A 114 -9.13 60.54 -39.37
CA ALA A 114 -10.19 59.96 -40.21
C ALA A 114 -10.14 58.42 -40.21
N GLU A 115 -8.95 57.83 -40.29
CA GLU A 115 -8.77 56.38 -40.29
C GLU A 115 -8.85 55.78 -38.88
N PHE A 116 -8.32 56.51 -37.89
CA PHE A 116 -8.18 56.13 -36.48
C PHE A 116 -8.88 57.15 -35.57
N PRO A 117 -10.20 57.35 -35.71
CA PRO A 117 -10.90 58.46 -35.05
C PRO A 117 -10.84 58.35 -33.53
N PRO A 118 -10.48 59.45 -32.82
CA PRO A 118 -10.67 59.55 -31.37
C PRO A 118 -12.11 59.21 -30.97
N THR A 119 -12.32 58.68 -29.78
CA THR A 119 -13.63 58.14 -29.38
C THR A 119 -14.78 59.14 -29.51
N GLU A 120 -14.58 60.41 -29.15
CA GLU A 120 -15.61 61.43 -29.26
C GLU A 120 -15.90 61.85 -30.72
N VAL A 121 -14.90 61.78 -31.59
CA VAL A 121 -15.06 61.99 -33.04
C VAL A 121 -15.83 60.82 -33.65
N TYR A 122 -15.47 59.58 -33.29
CA TYR A 122 -16.15 58.38 -33.78
C TYR A 122 -17.64 58.34 -33.38
N LYS A 123 -17.95 58.75 -32.14
CA LYS A 123 -19.34 58.87 -31.65
C LYS A 123 -20.13 60.00 -32.33
N GLY A 124 -19.48 60.88 -33.08
CA GLY A 124 -20.10 62.05 -33.71
C GLY A 124 -20.41 63.18 -32.71
N ASN A 125 -19.79 63.19 -31.54
CA ASN A 125 -20.00 64.22 -30.52
C ASN A 125 -19.24 65.53 -30.84
N ILE A 126 -18.15 65.44 -31.60
CA ILE A 126 -17.30 66.56 -32.00
C ILE A 126 -16.73 66.32 -33.41
N SER A 127 -16.50 67.38 -34.19
CA SER A 127 -15.82 67.28 -35.49
C SER A 127 -14.32 67.01 -35.31
N ILE A 128 -13.62 66.56 -36.37
CA ILE A 128 -12.16 66.37 -36.31
C ILE A 128 -11.47 67.72 -36.07
N GLU A 129 -11.92 68.77 -36.74
CA GLU A 129 -11.37 70.12 -36.64
C GLU A 129 -11.54 70.70 -35.23
N ASP A 130 -12.75 70.57 -34.65
CA ASP A 130 -13.01 71.02 -33.28
C ASP A 130 -12.22 70.19 -32.25
N TYR A 131 -12.08 68.89 -32.49
CA TYR A 131 -11.24 68.03 -31.66
C TYR A 131 -9.78 68.50 -31.68
N LEU A 132 -9.19 68.74 -32.85
CA LEU A 132 -7.80 69.17 -32.98
C LEU A 132 -7.53 70.56 -32.36
N ASN A 133 -8.55 71.43 -32.35
CA ASN A 133 -8.47 72.77 -31.73
C ASN A 133 -8.72 72.76 -30.22
N THR A 134 -8.99 71.59 -29.63
CA THR A 134 -9.21 71.48 -28.18
C THR A 134 -7.88 71.52 -27.43
N GLU A 135 -7.85 72.29 -26.34
CA GLU A 135 -6.76 72.36 -25.37
C GLU A 135 -7.19 71.69 -24.07
N LEU A 136 -6.33 70.81 -23.53
CA LEU A 136 -6.58 70.08 -22.30
C LEU A 136 -5.42 70.25 -21.32
N THR A 137 -5.66 70.03 -20.04
CA THR A 137 -4.63 70.13 -19.01
C THR A 137 -3.98 68.76 -18.74
N GLU A 138 -2.66 68.64 -18.78
CA GLU A 138 -1.95 67.43 -18.35
C GLU A 138 -2.11 67.23 -16.84
N ARG A 139 -2.46 66.00 -16.43
CA ARG A 139 -2.60 65.63 -15.01
C ARG A 139 -1.28 65.85 -14.28
N LYS A 140 -1.38 66.31 -13.03
CA LYS A 140 -0.27 66.57 -12.08
C LYS A 140 0.77 67.62 -12.49
N THR A 141 0.91 67.96 -13.77
CA THR A 141 1.80 69.03 -14.25
C THR A 141 1.06 70.35 -14.42
N GLY A 142 -0.27 70.32 -14.64
CA GLY A 142 -1.07 71.53 -14.85
C GLY A 142 -0.82 72.21 -16.21
N ARG A 143 -0.06 71.57 -17.09
CA ARG A 143 0.36 72.12 -18.38
C ARG A 143 -0.76 72.00 -19.41
N VAL A 144 -0.93 73.02 -20.24
CA VAL A 144 -1.87 72.97 -21.37
C VAL A 144 -1.21 72.21 -22.52
N ARG A 145 -1.91 71.19 -23.03
CA ARG A 145 -1.53 70.35 -24.18
C ARG A 145 -2.63 70.44 -25.23
N THR A 146 -2.25 70.71 -26.48
CA THR A 146 -3.19 70.70 -27.60
C THR A 146 -3.48 69.27 -28.05
N ASN A 147 -4.68 69.01 -28.59
CA ASN A 147 -4.99 67.71 -29.19
C ASN A 147 -4.14 67.42 -30.44
N ARG A 148 -3.51 68.43 -31.06
CA ARG A 148 -2.52 68.23 -32.13
C ARG A 148 -1.25 67.57 -31.60
N GLU A 149 -0.74 68.02 -30.45
CA GLU A 149 0.37 67.35 -29.76
C GLU A 149 0.00 65.95 -29.29
N GLN A 150 -1.27 65.74 -28.95
CA GLN A 150 -1.80 64.41 -28.63
C GLN A 150 -1.76 63.49 -29.85
N VAL A 151 -2.38 63.89 -30.95
CA VAL A 151 -2.41 63.08 -32.19
C VAL A 151 -1.01 62.80 -32.73
N LEU A 152 -0.07 63.73 -32.56
CA LEU A 152 1.31 63.48 -32.97
C LEU A 152 1.99 62.39 -32.14
N GLU A 153 1.70 62.28 -30.84
CA GLU A 153 2.16 61.15 -30.02
C GLU A 153 1.50 59.83 -30.45
N GLU A 154 0.19 59.85 -30.70
CA GLU A 154 -0.56 58.67 -31.16
C GLU A 154 -0.05 58.16 -32.52
N LEU A 155 0.33 59.08 -33.40
CA LEU A 155 0.93 58.74 -34.70
C LEU A 155 2.28 58.03 -34.53
N VAL A 156 3.09 58.44 -33.55
CA VAL A 156 4.34 57.76 -33.20
C VAL A 156 4.06 56.37 -32.64
N MET A 157 3.09 56.22 -31.74
CA MET A 157 2.71 54.90 -31.19
C MET A 157 2.21 53.96 -32.29
N LEU A 158 1.28 54.43 -33.14
CA LEU A 158 0.74 53.66 -34.27
C LEU A 158 1.86 53.06 -35.12
N HIS A 159 2.88 53.85 -35.44
CA HIS A 159 3.98 53.38 -36.26
C HIS A 159 4.87 52.35 -35.52
N LEU A 160 5.12 52.57 -34.22
CA LEU A 160 5.85 51.60 -33.39
C LEU A 160 5.09 50.28 -33.22
N ASP A 161 3.76 50.32 -33.14
CA ASP A 161 2.91 49.13 -33.07
C ASP A 161 2.99 48.31 -34.37
N ASN A 162 3.03 48.96 -35.52
CA ASN A 162 3.22 48.32 -36.82
C ASN A 162 4.64 47.73 -36.99
N GLU A 163 5.64 48.30 -36.32
CA GLU A 163 7.02 47.77 -36.32
C GLU A 163 7.20 46.56 -35.38
N ASN A 164 6.32 46.33 -34.39
CA ASN A 164 6.44 45.24 -33.43
C ASN A 164 6.00 43.89 -34.04
N PRO A 165 6.90 42.92 -34.27
CA PRO A 165 6.53 41.66 -34.91
C PRO A 165 5.49 40.85 -34.12
N ALA A 166 5.53 40.91 -32.79
CA ALA A 166 4.55 40.26 -31.91
C ALA A 166 3.13 40.82 -32.05
N PHE A 167 2.97 42.02 -32.63
CA PHE A 167 1.68 42.69 -32.83
C PHE A 167 1.01 42.28 -34.15
N LYS A 168 1.72 41.56 -35.03
CA LYS A 168 1.21 41.10 -36.34
C LYS A 168 -0.16 40.39 -36.31
N PRO A 169 -0.50 39.55 -35.31
CA PRO A 169 -1.84 38.94 -35.23
C PRO A 169 -2.98 39.96 -35.08
N PHE A 170 -2.68 41.17 -34.59
CA PHE A 170 -3.64 42.23 -34.29
C PHE A 170 -3.66 43.34 -35.34
N ILE A 171 -2.88 43.22 -36.43
CA ILE A 171 -2.64 44.28 -37.41
C ILE A 171 -3.92 44.92 -37.95
N ASP A 172 -5.03 44.18 -38.07
CA ASP A 172 -6.33 44.75 -38.50
C ASP A 172 -6.81 45.90 -37.60
N LEU A 173 -6.38 45.95 -36.33
CA LEU A 173 -6.71 47.02 -35.41
C LEU A 173 -6.01 48.35 -35.75
N PHE A 174 -4.78 48.32 -36.27
CA PHE A 174 -3.90 49.48 -36.38
C PHE A 174 -3.08 49.54 -37.68
N ASP A 175 -3.48 48.84 -38.74
CA ASP A 175 -2.79 48.83 -40.03
C ASP A 175 -2.62 50.25 -40.61
N ASP A 176 -1.37 50.75 -40.63
CA ASP A 176 -1.04 52.10 -41.08
C ASP A 176 -0.86 52.21 -42.60
N SER A 177 -1.09 51.13 -43.37
CA SER A 177 -0.83 51.08 -44.83
C SER A 177 -1.49 52.22 -45.63
N LYS A 178 -2.67 52.68 -45.20
CA LYS A 178 -3.35 53.83 -45.83
C LYS A 178 -2.64 55.16 -45.55
N LEU A 179 -2.14 55.36 -44.34
CA LEU A 179 -1.34 56.55 -43.99
C LEU A 179 0.03 56.48 -44.68
N ALA A 180 0.62 55.29 -44.75
CA ALA A 180 1.88 55.04 -45.44
C ALA A 180 1.80 55.24 -46.96
N SER A 181 0.59 55.32 -47.55
CA SER A 181 0.41 55.70 -48.96
C SER A 181 0.80 57.16 -49.25
N ASN A 182 0.89 58.01 -48.22
CA ASN A 182 1.42 59.36 -48.35
C ASN A 182 2.92 59.30 -48.68
N PRO A 183 3.37 59.86 -49.83
CA PRO A 183 4.78 59.81 -50.25
C PRO A 183 5.76 60.44 -49.25
N LYS A 184 5.27 61.27 -48.33
CA LYS A 184 6.07 61.93 -47.29
C LYS A 184 6.13 61.15 -45.97
N TRP A 185 5.35 60.08 -45.80
CA TRP A 185 5.26 59.31 -44.55
C TRP A 185 6.63 58.84 -44.04
N SER A 186 7.40 58.16 -44.89
CA SER A 186 8.75 57.67 -44.53
C SER A 186 9.72 58.80 -44.20
N ALA A 187 9.61 59.94 -44.89
CA ALA A 187 10.44 61.12 -44.62
C ALA A 187 10.07 61.78 -43.28
N ILE A 188 8.77 61.86 -42.96
CA ILE A 188 8.25 62.36 -41.67
C ILE A 188 8.75 61.48 -40.53
N TRP A 189 8.65 60.15 -40.66
CA TRP A 189 9.17 59.23 -39.64
C TRP A 189 10.68 59.37 -39.42
N THR A 190 11.45 59.49 -40.50
CA THR A 190 12.90 59.73 -40.44
C THR A 190 13.22 61.03 -39.69
N GLN A 191 12.43 62.09 -39.92
CA GLN A 191 12.60 63.36 -39.22
C GLN A 191 12.23 63.25 -37.72
N ILE A 192 11.16 62.54 -37.38
CA ILE A 192 10.78 62.28 -35.98
C ILE A 192 11.93 61.59 -35.23
N GLN A 193 12.52 60.55 -35.81
CA GLN A 193 13.68 59.85 -35.25
C GLN A 193 14.90 60.78 -35.11
N ALA A 194 15.17 61.59 -36.13
CA ALA A 194 16.28 62.55 -36.10
C ALA A 194 16.10 63.66 -35.05
N TYR A 195 14.85 64.07 -34.79
CA TYR A 195 14.51 65.06 -33.78
C TYR A 195 14.74 64.51 -32.36
N PHE A 196 14.19 63.35 -32.02
CA PHE A 196 14.36 62.77 -30.67
C PHE A 196 15.81 62.43 -30.32
N LYS A 197 16.66 62.12 -31.30
CA LYS A 197 18.11 61.94 -31.10
C LYS A 197 18.84 63.21 -30.62
N LYS A 198 18.26 64.40 -30.81
CA LYS A 198 18.82 65.69 -30.36
C LYS A 198 18.37 66.04 -28.93
N LEU A 199 17.35 65.37 -28.41
CA LEU A 199 16.78 65.61 -27.09
C LEU A 199 17.50 64.81 -26.00
N PRO A 200 17.29 65.13 -24.70
CA PRO A 200 17.92 64.40 -23.61
C PRO A 200 17.59 62.90 -23.62
N TYR A 201 18.58 62.06 -23.34
CA TYR A 201 18.40 60.61 -23.22
C TYR A 201 17.64 60.20 -21.95
N TRP A 202 17.08 58.99 -21.99
CA TRP A 202 16.13 58.45 -21.02
C TRP A 202 16.30 56.93 -20.82
N GLY A 203 15.72 56.41 -19.74
CA GLY A 203 15.74 54.98 -19.42
C GLY A 203 17.06 54.49 -18.80
N THR A 204 17.07 53.22 -18.38
CA THR A 204 18.19 52.56 -17.71
C THR A 204 19.47 52.56 -18.55
N PHE A 205 19.34 52.45 -19.87
CA PHE A 205 20.46 52.37 -20.80
C PHE A 205 20.82 53.72 -21.46
N GLY A 206 20.07 54.79 -21.16
CA GLY A 206 20.36 56.14 -21.66
C GLY A 206 20.18 56.27 -23.18
N HIS A 207 19.00 55.94 -23.69
CA HIS A 207 18.63 56.05 -25.11
C HIS A 207 17.76 57.28 -25.42
N ASP A 208 17.69 57.69 -26.69
CA ASP A 208 16.64 58.63 -27.13
C ASP A 208 15.25 57.99 -26.99
N LEU A 209 14.19 58.81 -26.92
CA LEU A 209 12.83 58.32 -26.63
C LEU A 209 12.36 57.22 -27.60
N ILE A 210 12.70 57.30 -28.89
CA ILE A 210 12.25 56.32 -29.88
C ILE A 210 13.02 55.00 -29.71
N THR A 211 14.34 55.07 -29.54
CA THR A 211 15.16 53.87 -29.27
C THR A 211 14.75 53.22 -27.95
N PHE A 212 14.43 54.01 -26.93
CA PHE A 212 13.93 53.55 -25.64
C PHE A 212 12.62 52.75 -25.80
N LEU A 213 11.63 53.29 -26.51
CA LEU A 213 10.34 52.59 -26.72
C LEU A 213 10.48 51.27 -27.49
N ARG A 214 11.52 51.12 -28.31
CA ARG A 214 11.83 49.87 -29.03
C ARG A 214 12.58 48.84 -28.19
N GLU A 215 13.05 49.16 -26.99
CA GLU A 215 13.83 48.24 -26.17
C GLU A 215 13.14 46.89 -25.91
N PRO A 216 11.86 46.84 -25.47
CA PRO A 216 11.19 45.55 -25.22
C PRO A 216 11.04 44.75 -26.51
N VAL A 217 10.67 45.44 -27.60
CA VAL A 217 10.50 44.84 -28.93
C VAL A 217 11.82 44.24 -29.45
N ASN A 218 12.93 44.95 -29.29
CA ASN A 218 14.26 44.45 -29.70
C ASN A 218 14.73 43.28 -28.82
N PHE A 219 14.38 43.27 -27.54
CA PHE A 219 14.73 42.19 -26.61
C PHE A 219 13.99 40.88 -26.94
N ALA A 220 12.70 40.96 -27.25
CA ALA A 220 11.87 39.81 -27.56
C ALA A 220 10.88 40.10 -28.72
N PRO A 221 11.33 40.08 -29.98
CA PRO A 221 10.55 40.57 -31.13
C PRO A 221 9.20 39.87 -31.32
N ASP A 222 9.13 38.56 -31.08
CA ASP A 222 7.96 37.73 -31.34
C ASP A 222 7.27 37.22 -30.06
N ASN A 223 7.60 37.76 -28.88
CA ASN A 223 7.10 37.24 -27.59
C ASN A 223 6.62 38.36 -26.64
N LEU A 224 5.29 38.54 -26.59
CA LEU A 224 4.63 39.53 -25.73
C LEU A 224 4.91 39.32 -24.23
N GLN A 225 5.03 38.08 -23.76
CA GLN A 225 5.30 37.83 -22.34
C GLN A 225 6.71 38.31 -21.97
N GLU A 226 7.69 38.05 -22.83
CA GLU A 226 9.07 38.52 -22.61
C GLU A 226 9.20 40.04 -22.78
N GLN A 227 8.40 40.67 -23.65
CA GLN A 227 8.30 42.13 -23.74
C GLN A 227 7.74 42.73 -22.43
N LEU A 228 6.67 42.16 -21.86
CA LEU A 228 6.13 42.58 -20.55
C LEU A 228 7.13 42.33 -19.40
N ASN A 229 7.84 41.20 -19.41
CA ASN A 229 8.87 40.89 -18.43
C ASN A 229 10.05 41.87 -18.49
N TYR A 230 10.43 42.30 -19.70
CA TYR A 230 11.44 43.33 -19.90
C TYR A 230 11.02 44.64 -19.25
N VAL A 231 9.81 45.13 -19.56
CA VAL A 231 9.25 46.34 -18.94
C VAL A 231 9.23 46.24 -17.42
N ARG A 232 8.71 45.14 -16.87
CA ARG A 232 8.65 44.93 -15.41
C ARG A 232 10.02 45.03 -14.75
N THR A 233 11.07 44.53 -15.42
CA THR A 233 12.42 44.41 -14.85
C THR A 233 13.26 45.67 -15.06
N HIS A 234 13.17 46.29 -16.24
CA HIS A 234 14.04 47.38 -16.66
C HIS A 234 13.37 48.75 -16.57
N TRP A 235 12.04 48.84 -16.61
CA TRP A 235 11.32 50.11 -16.57
C TRP A 235 10.68 50.40 -15.20
N ALA A 236 11.13 49.74 -14.13
CA ALA A 236 10.58 49.88 -12.79
C ALA A 236 10.57 51.34 -12.29
N ASP A 237 11.61 52.11 -12.60
CA ASP A 237 11.71 53.54 -12.24
C ASP A 237 10.68 54.43 -12.95
N LEU A 238 10.10 53.96 -14.06
CA LEU A 238 8.99 54.64 -14.75
C LEU A 238 7.64 54.40 -14.06
N LEU A 239 7.50 53.28 -13.37
CA LEU A 239 6.28 52.87 -12.67
C LEU A 239 6.22 53.50 -11.27
N VAL A 240 6.43 54.82 -11.18
CA VAL A 240 6.51 55.57 -9.92
C VAL A 240 5.22 55.42 -9.10
N PRO A 241 5.30 55.21 -7.76
CA PRO A 241 4.13 55.16 -6.90
C PRO A 241 3.18 56.35 -7.11
N GLY A 242 1.91 56.04 -7.35
CA GLY A 242 0.84 57.03 -7.52
C GLY A 242 0.59 57.53 -8.95
N GLU A 243 1.28 57.02 -9.99
CA GLU A 243 1.00 57.26 -11.42
C GLU A 243 -0.32 56.58 -11.93
N GLY A 244 -1.27 56.34 -11.04
CA GLY A 244 -2.60 55.75 -11.26
C GLY A 244 -3.45 55.91 -9.99
N GLU A 245 -4.60 55.23 -9.89
CA GLU A 245 -5.35 55.16 -8.62
C GLU A 245 -4.71 54.11 -7.69
N GLY A 246 -3.76 54.55 -6.85
CA GLY A 246 -3.07 53.73 -5.86
C GLY A 246 -1.55 53.60 -6.08
N GLU A 247 -0.82 53.19 -5.05
CA GLU A 247 0.65 53.14 -5.07
C GLU A 247 1.20 52.04 -6.01
N ASP A 248 0.51 50.90 -6.15
CA ASP A 248 0.98 49.73 -6.93
C ASP A 248 0.18 49.46 -8.22
N TYR A 249 -0.54 50.47 -8.74
CA TYR A 249 -1.50 50.30 -9.84
C TYR A 249 -0.92 49.56 -11.06
N TRP A 250 0.22 50.03 -11.57
CA TRP A 250 0.86 49.48 -12.76
C TRP A 250 1.47 48.10 -12.54
N LEU A 251 2.04 47.86 -11.36
CA LEU A 251 2.60 46.56 -11.01
C LEU A 251 1.50 45.49 -10.98
N LYS A 252 0.33 45.78 -10.39
CA LYS A 252 -0.81 44.85 -10.36
C LYS A 252 -1.33 44.52 -11.76
N ARG A 253 -1.38 45.50 -12.67
CA ARG A 253 -1.83 45.27 -14.05
C ARG A 253 -0.84 44.46 -14.88
N LEU A 254 0.46 44.72 -14.72
CA LEU A 254 1.53 43.93 -15.35
C LEU A 254 1.48 42.47 -14.89
N LEU A 255 1.38 42.24 -13.58
CA LEU A 255 1.30 40.89 -13.02
C LEU A 255 0.02 40.17 -13.48
N GLY A 256 -1.14 40.84 -13.44
CA GLY A 256 -2.41 40.26 -13.92
C GLY A 256 -2.41 39.95 -15.42
N GLY A 257 -1.74 40.77 -16.25
CA GLY A 257 -1.58 40.50 -17.67
C GLY A 257 -0.69 39.30 -17.96
N SER A 258 0.43 39.19 -17.24
CA SER A 258 1.32 38.01 -17.31
C SER A 258 0.63 36.74 -16.81
N ASP A 259 -0.22 36.84 -15.78
CA ASP A 259 -0.99 35.71 -15.24
C ASP A 259 -1.99 35.16 -16.24
N LEU A 260 -2.72 36.04 -16.93
CA LEU A 260 -3.69 35.66 -17.95
C LEU A 260 -3.02 34.93 -19.13
N LEU A 261 -1.85 35.39 -19.57
CA LEU A 261 -1.04 34.71 -20.59
C LEU A 261 -0.59 33.32 -20.12
N ALA A 262 -0.09 33.23 -18.89
CA ALA A 262 0.38 31.96 -18.32
C ALA A 262 -0.78 30.94 -18.20
N GLU A 263 -1.98 31.36 -17.82
CA GLU A 263 -3.17 30.50 -17.78
C GLU A 263 -3.57 29.99 -19.17
N GLU A 264 -3.64 30.86 -20.18
CA GLU A 264 -4.03 30.46 -21.53
C GLU A 264 -3.02 29.50 -22.18
N TRP A 265 -1.73 29.70 -21.93
CA TRP A 265 -0.68 28.82 -22.47
C TRP A 265 -0.59 27.47 -21.75
N LYS A 266 -1.09 27.40 -20.50
CA LYS A 266 -1.21 26.14 -19.76
C LYS A 266 -2.34 25.24 -20.25
N ALA A 267 -3.28 25.73 -21.08
CA ALA A 267 -4.48 25.01 -21.49
C ALA A 267 -4.17 23.81 -22.40
N ALA A 268 -3.60 22.77 -21.79
CA ALA A 268 -3.37 21.47 -22.37
C ALA A 268 -4.66 20.67 -22.30
N TRP A 269 -5.38 20.63 -23.41
CA TRP A 269 -6.39 19.62 -23.67
C TRP A 269 -5.69 18.28 -23.91
N HIS A 270 -5.28 17.61 -22.83
CA HIS A 270 -4.75 16.25 -22.86
C HIS A 270 -5.62 15.35 -21.97
N PRO A 271 -6.39 14.39 -22.54
CA PRO A 271 -7.32 13.55 -21.81
C PRO A 271 -6.64 12.42 -21.03
N THR A 272 -5.47 12.68 -20.44
CA THR A 272 -4.74 11.71 -19.62
C THR A 272 -4.80 12.18 -18.17
N ASN A 273 -5.49 11.41 -17.33
CA ASN A 273 -5.49 11.56 -15.87
C ASN A 273 -4.06 11.77 -15.36
N GLY A 274 -3.74 12.98 -14.90
CA GLY A 274 -2.44 13.35 -14.36
C GLY A 274 -1.30 13.27 -15.39
N GLY A 275 -0.38 14.23 -15.37
CA GLY A 275 0.93 14.00 -15.98
C GLY A 275 1.58 12.75 -15.39
N ASP A 276 2.55 12.15 -16.10
CA ASP A 276 3.35 11.04 -15.56
C ASP A 276 3.81 11.40 -14.13
N ALA A 277 3.39 10.60 -13.15
CA ALA A 277 3.75 10.84 -11.76
C ALA A 277 5.28 10.94 -11.65
N ASP A 278 5.80 11.98 -10.97
CA ASP A 278 7.23 12.07 -10.69
C ASP A 278 7.65 10.85 -9.87
N MET A 279 8.39 9.95 -10.52
CA MET A 279 8.88 8.70 -9.91
C MET A 279 10.30 8.87 -9.37
N SER A 280 10.73 10.10 -9.07
CA SER A 280 12.01 10.33 -8.41
C SER A 280 11.95 9.84 -6.95
N PRO A 281 13.01 9.21 -6.41
CA PRO A 281 13.06 8.87 -4.99
C PRO A 281 12.82 10.11 -4.11
N PRO A 282 12.10 10.00 -2.98
CA PRO A 282 11.83 11.13 -2.11
C PRO A 282 13.12 11.77 -1.62
N ASN A 283 13.18 13.09 -1.80
CA ASN A 283 14.12 13.97 -1.12
C ASN A 283 13.37 14.65 0.03
N TYR A 284 13.83 14.43 1.26
CA TYR A 284 13.22 14.99 2.47
C TYR A 284 13.83 16.33 2.91
N ASP A 285 14.73 16.94 2.12
CA ASP A 285 15.32 18.25 2.41
C ASP A 285 14.27 19.33 2.66
N TYR A 286 13.12 19.25 1.98
CA TYR A 286 12.03 20.20 2.18
C TYR A 286 11.36 20.04 3.56
N LEU A 287 11.29 18.81 4.10
CA LEU A 287 10.73 18.55 5.43
C LEU A 287 11.64 19.00 6.57
N MET A 288 12.92 19.27 6.31
CA MET A 288 13.83 19.85 7.32
C MET A 288 13.38 21.25 7.77
N ARG A 289 12.50 21.91 7.01
CA ARG A 289 11.89 23.20 7.35
C ARG A 289 10.51 23.08 7.99
N GLU A 290 9.97 21.85 8.05
CA GLU A 290 8.65 21.54 8.59
C GLU A 290 8.79 20.88 9.96
N TYR A 291 7.85 21.18 10.86
CA TYR A 291 7.83 20.60 12.20
C TYR A 291 7.32 19.15 12.19
N GLU A 292 7.69 18.40 13.24
CA GLU A 292 7.30 17.02 13.47
C GLU A 292 6.07 16.92 14.39
N ARG A 293 5.00 16.27 13.93
CA ARG A 293 3.76 16.08 14.71
C ARG A 293 2.95 14.87 14.24
N PHE A 294 3.55 13.68 14.32
CA PHE A 294 2.86 12.41 14.06
C PHE A 294 1.65 12.22 14.99
N SER A 295 0.61 11.57 14.49
CA SER A 295 -0.47 11.05 15.34
C SER A 295 -0.10 9.71 15.94
N ASP A 296 -0.57 9.46 17.16
CA ASP A 296 -0.37 8.20 17.86
C ASP A 296 -1.16 7.07 17.19
N ASP A 297 -0.48 5.97 16.88
CA ASP A 297 -1.14 4.76 16.38
C ASP A 297 -1.70 3.94 17.55
N LYS A 298 -2.95 3.48 17.43
CA LYS A 298 -3.48 2.41 18.29
C LYS A 298 -2.91 1.06 17.88
N GLU A 299 -2.94 0.08 18.79
CA GLU A 299 -2.30 -1.23 18.59
C GLU A 299 -2.76 -1.96 17.31
N TRP A 300 -4.03 -1.78 16.92
CA TRP A 300 -4.60 -2.39 15.72
C TRP A 300 -4.21 -1.69 14.41
N MET A 301 -3.89 -0.39 14.46
CA MET A 301 -3.71 0.47 13.27
C MET A 301 -2.54 0.04 12.37
N PRO A 302 -1.34 -0.32 12.90
CA PRO A 302 -0.25 -0.87 12.07
C PRO A 302 -0.58 -2.22 11.45
N ARG A 303 -1.52 -2.97 12.03
CA ARG A 303 -1.83 -4.35 11.63
C ARG A 303 -3.02 -4.46 10.67
N VAL A 304 -3.51 -3.33 10.17
CA VAL A 304 -4.61 -3.33 9.20
C VAL A 304 -4.15 -3.97 7.89
N VAL A 305 -4.98 -4.86 7.37
CA VAL A 305 -4.94 -5.40 6.02
C VAL A 305 -6.27 -5.06 5.38
N LEU A 306 -6.25 -4.20 4.36
CA LEU A 306 -7.46 -3.58 3.82
C LEU A 306 -7.86 -4.24 2.50
N MET A 307 -9.12 -4.67 2.40
CA MET A 307 -9.75 -5.09 1.15
C MET A 307 -10.63 -3.96 0.62
N ALA A 308 -10.40 -3.51 -0.61
CA ALA A 308 -11.24 -2.51 -1.28
C ALA A 308 -12.25 -3.18 -2.21
N LYS A 309 -13.55 -2.86 -2.08
CA LYS A 309 -14.61 -3.37 -2.95
C LYS A 309 -15.54 -2.24 -3.42
N THR A 310 -15.65 -2.08 -4.74
CA THR A 310 -16.75 -1.33 -5.38
C THR A 310 -18.09 -1.99 -5.06
N VAL A 311 -18.90 -1.34 -4.21
CA VAL A 311 -19.99 -2.02 -3.49
C VAL A 311 -21.06 -2.58 -4.43
N LEU A 312 -21.54 -1.80 -5.40
CA LEU A 312 -22.61 -2.25 -6.31
C LEU A 312 -22.16 -3.42 -7.19
N VAL A 313 -20.96 -3.34 -7.75
CA VAL A 313 -20.35 -4.41 -8.54
C VAL A 313 -20.15 -5.67 -7.70
N TRP A 314 -19.68 -5.51 -6.45
CA TRP A 314 -19.46 -6.64 -5.55
C TRP A 314 -20.77 -7.32 -5.16
N LEU A 315 -21.82 -6.58 -4.83
CA LEU A 315 -23.15 -7.12 -4.53
C LEU A 315 -23.73 -7.90 -5.73
N TYR A 316 -23.55 -7.40 -6.96
CA TYR A 316 -23.89 -8.12 -8.18
C TYR A 316 -23.11 -9.44 -8.33
N GLN A 317 -21.79 -9.42 -8.13
CA GLN A 317 -20.96 -10.62 -8.19
C GLN A 317 -21.31 -11.64 -7.08
N LEU A 318 -21.59 -11.18 -5.86
CA LEU A 318 -22.08 -12.03 -4.78
C LEU A 318 -23.41 -12.66 -5.15
N SER A 319 -24.31 -11.91 -5.79
CA SER A 319 -25.59 -12.46 -6.25
C SER A 319 -25.40 -13.65 -7.20
N LYS A 320 -24.42 -13.54 -8.10
CA LYS A 320 -24.03 -14.63 -9.00
C LYS A 320 -23.38 -15.80 -8.25
N LYS A 321 -22.40 -15.51 -7.37
CA LYS A 321 -21.66 -16.51 -6.58
C LYS A 321 -22.59 -17.35 -5.69
N TYR A 322 -23.54 -16.71 -5.01
CA TYR A 322 -24.45 -17.35 -4.04
C TYR A 322 -25.81 -17.72 -4.64
N LYS A 323 -26.04 -17.45 -5.94
CA LYS A 323 -27.27 -17.78 -6.67
C LYS A 323 -28.55 -17.26 -5.98
N ARG A 324 -28.48 -16.06 -5.40
CA ARG A 324 -29.60 -15.35 -4.78
C ARG A 324 -29.42 -13.85 -4.99
N GLU A 325 -30.50 -13.09 -4.98
CA GLU A 325 -30.41 -11.63 -5.11
C GLU A 325 -29.82 -10.99 -3.85
N ILE A 326 -28.75 -10.21 -4.01
CA ILE A 326 -28.03 -9.49 -2.96
C ILE A 326 -27.82 -8.08 -3.48
N ASN A 327 -28.66 -7.14 -3.04
CA ASN A 327 -28.63 -5.74 -3.47
C ASN A 327 -28.39 -4.75 -2.31
N ARG A 328 -28.41 -5.23 -1.06
CA ARG A 328 -28.25 -4.42 0.15
C ARG A 328 -27.09 -4.91 1.02
N LEU A 329 -26.55 -4.02 1.85
CA LEU A 329 -25.42 -4.32 2.76
C LEU A 329 -25.74 -5.41 3.78
N ASP A 330 -26.97 -5.44 4.30
CA ASP A 330 -27.46 -6.44 5.24
C ASP A 330 -27.62 -7.83 4.61
N GLN A 331 -27.65 -7.94 3.28
CA GLN A 331 -27.82 -9.20 2.55
C GLN A 331 -26.50 -9.92 2.22
N ILE A 332 -25.36 -9.26 2.45
CA ILE A 332 -24.04 -9.89 2.28
C ILE A 332 -23.98 -11.16 3.15
N PRO A 333 -23.70 -12.34 2.56
CA PRO A 333 -23.73 -13.61 3.30
C PRO A 333 -22.66 -13.68 4.38
N ASP A 334 -22.96 -14.35 5.49
CA ASP A 334 -22.00 -14.55 6.58
C ASP A 334 -20.79 -15.37 6.13
N GLU A 335 -20.98 -16.31 5.20
CA GLU A 335 -19.93 -17.13 4.61
C GLU A 335 -18.89 -16.29 3.84
N GLU A 336 -19.31 -15.19 3.22
CA GLU A 336 -18.40 -14.26 2.54
C GLU A 336 -17.58 -13.46 3.56
N LEU A 337 -18.20 -13.06 4.67
CA LEU A 337 -17.51 -12.34 5.73
C LEU A 337 -16.52 -13.26 6.48
N ASP A 338 -16.89 -14.52 6.68
CA ASP A 338 -16.01 -15.55 7.22
C ASP A 338 -14.83 -15.83 6.29
N LEU A 339 -15.06 -15.83 4.97
CA LEU A 339 -13.98 -15.93 3.99
C LEU A 339 -12.98 -14.79 4.13
N LEU A 340 -13.42 -13.52 4.18
CA LEU A 340 -12.52 -12.37 4.37
C LEU A 340 -11.66 -12.50 5.64
N ARG A 341 -12.26 -12.94 6.76
CA ARG A 341 -11.53 -13.22 8.00
C ARG A 341 -10.48 -14.31 7.79
N ASP A 342 -10.87 -15.42 7.17
CA ASP A 342 -10.03 -16.59 6.97
C ASP A 342 -8.88 -16.33 5.98
N GLU A 343 -9.03 -15.33 5.10
CA GLU A 343 -7.99 -14.82 4.19
C GLU A 343 -7.03 -13.83 4.89
N GLY A 344 -7.36 -13.38 6.11
CA GLY A 344 -6.50 -12.52 6.93
C GLY A 344 -6.79 -11.01 6.82
N PHE A 345 -7.93 -10.63 6.23
CA PHE A 345 -8.34 -9.23 6.17
C PHE A 345 -8.86 -8.74 7.53
N THR A 346 -8.46 -7.52 7.88
CA THR A 346 -8.87 -6.86 9.14
C THR A 346 -9.56 -5.51 8.89
N GLY A 347 -9.59 -5.06 7.63
CA GLY A 347 -10.35 -3.91 7.16
C GLY A 347 -11.09 -4.21 5.85
N LEU A 348 -12.31 -3.67 5.71
CA LEU A 348 -13.10 -3.72 4.48
C LEU A 348 -13.51 -2.30 4.08
N TRP A 349 -12.97 -1.80 2.98
CA TRP A 349 -13.34 -0.53 2.38
C TRP A 349 -14.39 -0.74 1.30
N LEU A 350 -15.56 -0.13 1.50
CA LEU A 350 -16.64 -0.14 0.53
C LEU A 350 -16.69 1.21 -0.20
N ILE A 351 -16.46 1.15 -1.51
CA ILE A 351 -16.46 2.32 -2.39
C ILE A 351 -17.89 2.56 -2.89
N GLY A 352 -18.35 3.81 -2.78
CA GLY A 352 -19.65 4.24 -3.28
C GLY A 352 -20.84 3.92 -2.37
N LEU A 353 -20.67 4.05 -1.05
CA LEU A 353 -21.69 3.87 0.00
C LEU A 353 -22.73 5.00 0.08
N TRP A 354 -22.32 6.21 -0.29
CA TRP A 354 -23.08 7.42 -0.06
C TRP A 354 -24.13 7.67 -1.14
N GLU A 355 -25.19 8.41 -0.78
CA GLU A 355 -26.19 8.90 -1.73
C GLU A 355 -25.53 9.86 -2.74
N ARG A 356 -25.84 9.67 -4.02
CA ARG A 356 -25.09 10.27 -5.14
C ARG A 356 -25.93 11.30 -5.89
N SER A 357 -25.25 12.25 -6.51
CA SER A 357 -25.81 13.28 -7.39
C SER A 357 -26.64 12.68 -8.53
N GLN A 358 -27.89 13.12 -8.68
CA GLN A 358 -28.70 12.70 -9.82
C GLN A 358 -28.28 13.42 -11.11
N ALA A 359 -27.82 14.67 -11.00
CA ALA A 359 -27.21 15.40 -12.10
C ALA A 359 -26.04 14.63 -12.73
N SER A 360 -25.12 14.08 -11.92
CA SER A 360 -23.99 13.26 -12.39
C SER A 360 -24.45 12.08 -13.26
N ARG A 361 -25.51 11.37 -12.83
CA ARG A 361 -26.11 10.28 -13.62
C ARG A 361 -26.68 10.80 -14.94
N THR A 362 -27.47 11.88 -14.89
CA THR A 362 -28.14 12.46 -16.06
C THR A 362 -27.14 12.93 -17.10
N ILE A 363 -26.05 13.58 -16.70
CA ILE A 363 -24.96 14.02 -17.60
C ILE A 363 -24.38 12.82 -18.36
N LYS A 364 -24.02 11.74 -17.65
CA LYS A 364 -23.44 10.53 -18.26
C LYS A 364 -24.39 9.86 -19.25
N GLN A 365 -25.68 9.85 -18.94
CA GLN A 365 -26.72 9.32 -19.83
C GLN A 365 -26.86 10.16 -21.10
N ILE A 366 -26.87 11.50 -20.98
CA ILE A 366 -26.86 12.42 -22.13
C ILE A 366 -25.60 12.24 -22.99
N CYS A 367 -24.45 11.98 -22.35
CA CYS A 367 -23.18 11.72 -23.03
C CYS A 367 -23.04 10.30 -23.62
N GLY A 368 -24.10 9.48 -23.60
CA GLY A 368 -24.16 8.22 -24.34
C GLY A 368 -24.06 6.93 -23.51
N ASN A 369 -24.05 7.00 -22.17
CA ASN A 369 -24.09 5.81 -21.32
C ASN A 369 -25.42 5.69 -20.55
N PRO A 370 -26.46 5.05 -21.13
CA PRO A 370 -27.79 4.98 -20.52
C PRO A 370 -27.83 4.17 -19.21
N GLU A 371 -26.91 3.21 -19.03
CA GLU A 371 -26.83 2.35 -17.84
C GLU A 371 -25.95 2.93 -16.72
N ALA A 372 -25.29 4.07 -16.95
CA ALA A 372 -24.40 4.68 -15.97
C ALA A 372 -25.14 5.05 -14.68
N ALA A 373 -24.55 4.73 -13.52
CA ALA A 373 -24.88 5.41 -12.27
C ALA A 373 -24.13 6.74 -12.16
N ALA A 374 -24.55 7.54 -11.17
CA ALA A 374 -23.80 8.69 -10.73
C ALA A 374 -22.39 8.27 -10.25
N SER A 375 -21.42 9.17 -10.42
CA SER A 375 -20.08 8.98 -9.87
C SER A 375 -20.16 8.72 -8.37
N ALA A 376 -19.44 7.72 -7.88
CA ALA A 376 -19.31 7.46 -6.45
C ALA A 376 -18.72 8.64 -5.65
N TYR A 377 -18.08 9.61 -6.31
CA TYR A 377 -17.50 10.81 -5.69
C TYR A 377 -18.28 12.11 -5.95
N SER A 378 -19.35 12.06 -6.76
CA SER A 378 -20.30 13.16 -6.87
C SER A 378 -21.45 12.93 -5.89
N LEU A 379 -21.29 13.43 -4.66
CA LEU A 379 -22.15 13.11 -3.52
C LEU A 379 -23.27 14.15 -3.33
N ASP A 380 -24.48 13.71 -3.00
CA ASP A 380 -25.54 14.62 -2.52
C ASP A 380 -25.30 15.01 -1.06
N ASP A 381 -25.13 14.01 -0.19
CA ASP A 381 -24.73 14.16 1.21
C ASP A 381 -24.09 12.84 1.73
N TYR A 382 -23.50 12.88 2.91
CA TYR A 382 -22.96 11.72 3.64
C TYR A 382 -24.05 10.85 4.29
N GLU A 383 -25.08 10.53 3.51
CA GLU A 383 -26.16 9.60 3.87
C GLU A 383 -25.91 8.26 3.17
N ILE A 384 -26.18 7.14 3.85
CA ILE A 384 -26.03 5.81 3.22
C ILE A 384 -27.11 5.62 2.17
N ALA A 385 -26.69 5.26 0.95
CA ALA A 385 -27.58 5.20 -0.18
C ALA A 385 -28.77 4.26 0.07
N TRP A 386 -29.98 4.73 -0.24
CA TRP A 386 -31.20 3.97 0.12
C TRP A 386 -31.29 2.63 -0.60
N ASN A 387 -30.79 2.56 -1.84
CA ASN A 387 -30.70 1.32 -2.60
C ASN A 387 -29.78 0.27 -1.95
N LEU A 388 -28.82 0.68 -1.11
CA LEU A 388 -27.95 -0.19 -0.32
C LEU A 388 -28.58 -0.61 1.03
N GLY A 389 -29.75 -0.07 1.36
CA GLY A 389 -30.53 -0.37 2.55
C GLY A 389 -30.41 0.65 3.69
N GLY A 390 -29.73 1.78 3.47
CA GLY A 390 -29.60 2.87 4.43
C GLY A 390 -28.80 2.52 5.69
N TRP A 391 -28.92 3.37 6.71
CA TRP A 391 -28.19 3.25 7.98
C TRP A 391 -28.43 1.92 8.71
N ASP A 392 -29.64 1.36 8.64
CA ASP A 392 -29.98 0.09 9.30
C ASP A 392 -29.17 -1.07 8.69
N ALA A 393 -29.06 -1.12 7.36
CA ALA A 393 -28.28 -2.15 6.67
C ALA A 393 -26.78 -2.02 6.96
N LEU A 394 -26.27 -0.79 7.01
CA LEU A 394 -24.89 -0.51 7.42
C LEU A 394 -24.63 -0.98 8.86
N ALA A 395 -25.50 -0.63 9.81
CA ALA A 395 -25.35 -0.99 11.21
C ALA A 395 -25.32 -2.51 11.41
N ASN A 396 -26.18 -3.22 10.68
CA ASN A 396 -26.19 -4.69 10.65
C ASN A 396 -24.87 -5.26 10.11
N LEU A 397 -24.41 -4.80 8.94
CA LEU A 397 -23.15 -5.27 8.35
C LEU A 397 -21.96 -4.99 9.26
N ARG A 398 -21.87 -3.77 9.81
CA ARG A 398 -20.81 -3.34 10.72
C ARG A 398 -20.74 -4.23 11.96
N ALA A 399 -21.87 -4.59 12.57
CA ALA A 399 -21.91 -5.49 13.71
C ALA A 399 -21.38 -6.90 13.36
N ARG A 400 -21.78 -7.44 12.20
CA ARG A 400 -21.34 -8.77 11.73
C ARG A 400 -19.86 -8.81 11.34
N LEU A 401 -19.31 -7.72 10.79
CA LEU A 401 -17.88 -7.56 10.51
C LEU A 401 -17.07 -7.46 11.81
N TRP A 402 -17.57 -6.70 12.79
CA TRP A 402 -16.89 -6.52 14.08
C TRP A 402 -16.72 -7.84 14.83
N GLN A 403 -17.73 -8.71 14.82
CA GLN A 403 -17.66 -10.07 15.39
C GLN A 403 -16.53 -10.92 14.78
N ARG A 404 -16.09 -10.57 13.57
CA ARG A 404 -15.01 -11.25 12.83
C ARG A 404 -13.68 -10.52 12.89
N GLY A 405 -13.59 -9.43 13.66
CA GLY A 405 -12.38 -8.60 13.76
C GLY A 405 -12.12 -7.71 12.55
N ILE A 406 -13.10 -7.52 11.66
CA ILE A 406 -12.99 -6.69 10.46
C ILE A 406 -13.57 -5.31 10.75
N ARG A 407 -12.78 -4.26 10.51
CA ARG A 407 -13.20 -2.87 10.62
C ARG A 407 -13.73 -2.36 9.29
N LEU A 408 -14.88 -1.72 9.31
CA LEU A 408 -15.45 -1.12 8.11
C LEU A 408 -14.75 0.22 7.81
N ALA A 409 -14.46 0.44 6.54
CA ALA A 409 -13.85 1.66 6.03
C ALA A 409 -14.74 2.31 4.97
N SER A 410 -14.70 3.64 4.90
CA SER A 410 -15.43 4.43 3.90
C SER A 410 -14.52 5.43 3.20
N ASP A 411 -14.91 5.79 1.98
CA ASP A 411 -14.44 7.01 1.34
C ASP A 411 -14.98 8.25 2.03
N MET A 412 -14.19 9.32 2.02
CA MET A 412 -14.61 10.70 2.27
C MET A 412 -14.06 11.57 1.14
N VAL A 413 -14.95 12.34 0.50
CA VAL A 413 -14.63 13.33 -0.53
C VAL A 413 -14.83 14.74 0.06
N PRO A 414 -13.80 15.32 0.70
CA PRO A 414 -13.94 16.57 1.45
C PRO A 414 -13.84 17.83 0.58
N ASN A 415 -13.35 17.71 -0.66
CA ASN A 415 -13.00 18.86 -1.50
C ASN A 415 -14.22 19.49 -2.22
N HIS A 416 -15.19 18.68 -2.60
CA HIS A 416 -16.34 19.10 -3.40
C HIS A 416 -17.59 18.29 -3.02
N THR A 417 -18.75 18.76 -3.47
CA THR A 417 -20.01 18.00 -3.47
C THR A 417 -20.43 17.71 -4.91
N GLY A 418 -21.52 16.95 -5.10
CA GLY A 418 -22.23 16.94 -6.38
C GLY A 418 -22.80 18.32 -6.73
N MET A 419 -22.96 18.60 -8.02
CA MET A 419 -23.41 19.92 -8.49
C MET A 419 -24.87 20.26 -8.17
N ASP A 420 -25.69 19.25 -7.89
CA ASP A 420 -27.09 19.36 -7.46
C ASP A 420 -27.27 19.01 -5.98
N ALA A 421 -26.17 18.89 -5.24
CA ALA A 421 -26.18 18.49 -3.83
C ALA A 421 -27.00 19.46 -2.97
N ARG A 422 -27.54 18.97 -1.84
CA ARG A 422 -28.26 19.78 -0.85
C ARG A 422 -27.53 21.08 -0.48
N TRP A 423 -26.20 21.08 -0.38
CA TRP A 423 -25.41 22.27 -0.07
C TRP A 423 -25.50 23.34 -1.17
N VAL A 424 -25.56 22.98 -2.45
CA VAL A 424 -25.71 23.93 -3.56
C VAL A 424 -27.09 24.61 -3.53
N VAL A 425 -28.10 23.88 -3.03
CA VAL A 425 -29.46 24.41 -2.87
C VAL A 425 -29.56 25.33 -1.64
N GLU A 426 -29.06 24.87 -0.49
CA GLU A 426 -29.33 25.48 0.82
C GLU A 426 -28.23 26.41 1.33
N LYS A 427 -26.99 26.19 0.91
CA LYS A 427 -25.80 26.90 1.38
C LYS A 427 -24.86 27.29 0.21
N PRO A 428 -25.36 27.97 -0.84
CA PRO A 428 -24.54 28.28 -2.02
C PRO A 428 -23.34 29.20 -1.73
N ASP A 429 -23.32 29.91 -0.60
CA ASP A 429 -22.19 30.76 -0.19
C ASP A 429 -20.93 29.97 0.26
N LEU A 430 -21.02 28.64 0.40
CA LEU A 430 -19.90 27.79 0.79
C LEU A 430 -18.99 27.37 -0.38
N PHE A 431 -19.33 27.74 -1.61
CA PHE A 431 -18.63 27.29 -2.83
C PHE A 431 -17.81 28.39 -3.48
N VAL A 432 -16.76 27.99 -4.19
CA VAL A 432 -15.98 28.89 -5.05
C VAL A 432 -16.87 29.31 -6.22
N GLN A 433 -17.16 30.61 -6.32
CA GLN A 433 -18.17 31.11 -7.25
C GLN A 433 -17.96 32.56 -7.66
N ARG A 434 -18.65 32.95 -8.75
CA ARG A 434 -18.78 34.33 -9.22
C ARG A 434 -20.25 34.71 -9.42
N ARG A 435 -20.52 36.03 -9.39
CA ARG A 435 -21.83 36.61 -9.72
C ARG A 435 -21.99 36.85 -11.22
N ASP A 436 -20.89 36.98 -11.94
CA ASP A 436 -20.80 37.15 -13.38
C ASP A 436 -20.21 35.89 -14.05
N CYS A 437 -20.54 35.68 -15.33
CA CYS A 437 -20.00 34.58 -16.10
C CYS A 437 -18.48 34.81 -16.33
N PRO A 438 -17.60 33.84 -15.99
CA PRO A 438 -16.16 34.03 -16.13
C PRO A 438 -15.72 34.20 -17.58
N PHE A 439 -16.41 33.55 -18.53
CA PHE A 439 -16.10 33.63 -19.96
C PHE A 439 -17.34 34.07 -20.75
N PRO A 440 -17.23 35.10 -21.61
CA PRO A 440 -18.35 35.57 -22.44
C PRO A 440 -18.83 34.53 -23.46
N SER A 441 -17.95 33.62 -23.87
CA SER A 441 -18.27 32.50 -24.78
C SER A 441 -19.10 31.42 -24.10
N TYR A 442 -19.14 31.34 -22.78
CA TYR A 442 -19.87 30.28 -22.08
C TYR A 442 -21.37 30.43 -22.27
N THR A 443 -21.98 29.31 -22.62
CA THR A 443 -23.42 29.23 -22.84
C THR A 443 -24.01 28.11 -21.99
N PHE A 444 -25.24 28.29 -21.54
CA PHE A 444 -25.89 27.41 -20.56
C PHE A 444 -27.33 27.14 -21.01
N ASN A 445 -27.45 26.61 -22.23
CA ASN A 445 -28.73 26.33 -22.90
C ASN A 445 -29.18 24.87 -22.72
N GLY A 446 -28.35 24.03 -22.08
CA GLY A 446 -28.68 22.66 -21.73
C GLY A 446 -29.89 22.50 -20.80
N VAL A 447 -30.18 21.24 -20.47
CA VAL A 447 -31.30 20.90 -19.58
C VAL A 447 -31.05 21.36 -18.14
N ASN A 448 -32.12 21.64 -17.39
CA ASN A 448 -32.00 21.81 -15.94
C ASN A 448 -31.64 20.45 -15.31
N LEU A 449 -30.48 20.38 -14.68
CA LEU A 449 -29.95 19.20 -14.02
C LEU A 449 -30.34 19.10 -12.53
N SER A 450 -30.91 20.16 -11.95
CA SER A 450 -31.38 20.09 -10.56
C SER A 450 -32.71 19.35 -10.46
N HIS A 451 -32.81 18.49 -9.44
CA HIS A 451 -34.03 17.79 -9.08
C HIS A 451 -34.82 18.49 -7.97
N ASP A 452 -34.27 19.56 -7.38
CA ASP A 452 -34.93 20.37 -6.37
C ASP A 452 -35.54 21.62 -7.02
N GLY A 453 -36.86 21.76 -6.96
CA GLY A 453 -37.59 22.85 -7.60
C GLY A 453 -37.22 24.25 -7.09
N ARG A 454 -36.47 24.40 -5.99
CA ARG A 454 -35.98 25.69 -5.49
C ARG A 454 -34.89 26.29 -6.37
N VAL A 455 -34.11 25.47 -7.08
CA VAL A 455 -33.00 25.94 -7.91
C VAL A 455 -33.00 25.29 -9.30
N ALA A 456 -32.41 25.99 -10.27
CA ALA A 456 -32.08 25.41 -11.57
C ALA A 456 -30.56 25.38 -11.74
N VAL A 457 -30.03 24.26 -12.22
CA VAL A 457 -28.61 24.03 -12.45
C VAL A 457 -28.40 23.70 -13.92
N TYR A 458 -27.51 24.43 -14.57
CA TYR A 458 -27.20 24.26 -15.99
C TYR A 458 -25.70 24.08 -16.17
N LEU A 459 -25.32 23.00 -16.83
CA LEU A 459 -23.95 22.76 -17.27
C LEU A 459 -23.62 23.67 -18.46
N GLU A 460 -22.34 23.99 -18.61
CA GLU A 460 -21.85 24.78 -19.75
C GLU A 460 -21.86 23.93 -21.03
N ASP A 461 -22.34 24.50 -22.14
CA ASP A 461 -22.67 23.76 -23.36
C ASP A 461 -21.43 23.15 -24.05
N HIS A 462 -20.26 23.80 -23.98
CA HIS A 462 -19.02 23.29 -24.58
C HIS A 462 -18.45 22.06 -23.88
N TYR A 463 -18.95 21.71 -22.69
CA TYR A 463 -18.72 20.39 -22.09
C TYR A 463 -19.21 19.27 -23.02
N TYR A 464 -20.42 19.40 -23.56
CA TYR A 464 -21.02 18.36 -24.40
C TYR A 464 -20.31 18.24 -25.75
N SER A 465 -19.89 19.36 -26.34
CA SER A 465 -19.12 19.37 -27.59
C SER A 465 -17.64 19.01 -27.39
N LYS A 466 -17.15 19.01 -26.14
CA LYS A 466 -15.74 18.80 -25.79
C LYS A 466 -14.83 19.80 -26.50
N THR A 467 -15.23 21.07 -26.55
CA THR A 467 -14.44 22.14 -27.19
C THR A 467 -13.84 23.12 -26.19
N ASP A 468 -14.22 23.05 -24.92
CA ASP A 468 -13.66 23.82 -23.80
C ASP A 468 -13.62 22.93 -22.54
N CYS A 469 -12.90 23.36 -21.50
CA CYS A 469 -12.86 22.68 -20.20
C CYS A 469 -14.13 22.86 -19.38
N ALA A 470 -14.95 23.89 -19.66
CA ALA A 470 -16.21 24.17 -18.97
C ALA A 470 -16.03 24.30 -17.45
N VAL A 471 -15.24 25.27 -16.98
CA VAL A 471 -14.75 25.30 -15.58
C VAL A 471 -15.80 25.59 -14.50
N CYS A 472 -17.02 25.99 -14.88
CA CYS A 472 -18.10 26.31 -13.96
C CYS A 472 -19.48 25.94 -14.52
N PHE A 473 -20.45 25.77 -13.63
CA PHE A 473 -21.87 25.63 -13.97
C PHE A 473 -22.69 26.82 -13.46
N LYS A 474 -23.87 27.04 -14.05
CA LYS A 474 -24.80 28.13 -13.67
C LYS A 474 -25.86 27.59 -12.72
N ARG A 475 -25.96 28.18 -11.53
CA ARG A 475 -27.04 27.96 -10.55
C ARG A 475 -27.96 29.18 -10.49
N VAL A 476 -29.26 28.99 -10.64
CA VAL A 476 -30.28 30.03 -10.57
C VAL A 476 -31.27 29.69 -9.46
N ASP A 477 -31.44 30.59 -8.50
CA ASP A 477 -32.53 30.50 -7.55
C ASP A 477 -33.86 30.79 -8.24
N THR A 478 -34.80 29.84 -8.20
CA THR A 478 -36.05 29.97 -8.98
C THR A 478 -37.01 31.00 -8.40
N ALA A 479 -36.90 31.32 -7.10
CA ALA A 479 -37.76 32.28 -6.44
C ALA A 479 -37.24 33.71 -6.56
N THR A 480 -35.92 33.89 -6.46
CA THR A 480 -35.29 35.24 -6.44
C THR A 480 -34.64 35.64 -7.77
N GLY A 481 -34.37 34.68 -8.66
CA GLY A 481 -33.56 34.89 -9.86
C GLY A 481 -32.05 35.02 -9.58
N ASP A 482 -31.61 34.79 -8.33
CA ASP A 482 -30.21 34.87 -7.94
C ASP A 482 -29.35 33.90 -8.75
N THR A 483 -28.52 34.44 -9.64
CA THR A 483 -27.69 33.67 -10.56
C THR A 483 -26.25 33.66 -10.06
N ARG A 484 -25.65 32.46 -10.01
CA ARG A 484 -24.28 32.23 -9.57
C ARG A 484 -23.58 31.27 -10.53
N TYR A 485 -22.30 31.48 -10.74
CA TYR A 485 -21.43 30.62 -11.53
C TYR A 485 -20.48 29.91 -10.58
N ILE A 486 -20.73 28.63 -10.32
CA ILE A 486 -20.01 27.83 -9.31
C ILE A 486 -18.98 26.97 -10.04
N TYR A 487 -17.74 26.97 -9.54
CA TYR A 487 -16.66 26.21 -10.16
C TYR A 487 -16.78 24.71 -9.84
N HIS A 488 -16.40 23.88 -10.79
CA HIS A 488 -16.26 22.44 -10.58
C HIS A 488 -15.01 22.11 -9.79
N GLY A 489 -14.98 20.98 -9.08
CA GLY A 489 -13.76 20.49 -8.45
C GLY A 489 -12.67 20.19 -9.49
N ASN A 490 -11.42 20.48 -9.15
CA ASN A 490 -10.29 20.34 -10.06
C ASN A 490 -8.96 20.22 -9.27
N ASP A 491 -7.99 19.48 -9.81
CA ASP A 491 -6.66 19.27 -9.24
C ASP A 491 -5.53 20.01 -9.98
N GLY A 492 -5.86 20.71 -11.07
CA GLY A 492 -4.95 21.49 -11.92
C GLY A 492 -4.22 20.69 -13.00
N THR A 493 -4.55 19.40 -13.21
CA THR A 493 -3.81 18.52 -14.13
C THR A 493 -4.60 18.05 -15.36
N GLY A 494 -5.88 18.43 -15.48
CA GLY A 494 -6.73 18.03 -16.60
C GLY A 494 -8.07 18.77 -16.65
N MET A 495 -9.10 18.10 -17.20
CA MET A 495 -10.47 18.62 -17.18
C MET A 495 -11.01 18.67 -15.73
N PRO A 496 -11.84 19.66 -15.40
CA PRO A 496 -12.54 19.67 -14.13
C PRO A 496 -13.46 18.44 -13.98
N TRP A 497 -13.76 18.07 -12.75
CA TRP A 497 -14.79 17.09 -12.41
C TRP A 497 -16.17 17.73 -12.60
N ASN A 498 -16.64 17.79 -13.85
CA ASN A 498 -17.77 18.62 -14.29
C ASN A 498 -19.16 18.25 -13.73
N ASP A 499 -19.26 17.19 -12.94
CA ASP A 499 -20.46 16.82 -12.17
C ASP A 499 -20.37 17.23 -10.68
N THR A 500 -19.42 18.09 -10.31
CA THR A 500 -19.14 18.49 -8.93
C THR A 500 -19.21 20.00 -8.72
N ALA A 501 -19.28 20.43 -7.45
CA ALA A 501 -19.22 21.82 -7.00
C ALA A 501 -18.10 22.00 -5.97
N GLN A 502 -17.12 22.87 -6.26
CA GLN A 502 -15.93 23.10 -5.44
C GLN A 502 -16.24 23.90 -4.18
N ILE A 503 -15.93 23.34 -3.02
CA ILE A 503 -16.08 24.02 -1.73
C ILE A 503 -14.99 25.09 -1.57
N ASP A 504 -15.35 26.26 -1.05
CA ASP A 504 -14.42 27.36 -0.79
C ASP A 504 -13.73 27.20 0.56
N PHE A 505 -12.51 26.65 0.56
CA PHE A 505 -11.71 26.51 1.76
C PHE A 505 -11.11 27.82 2.28
N LEU A 506 -11.26 28.96 1.59
CA LEU A 506 -10.97 30.28 2.16
C LEU A 506 -12.06 30.69 3.17
N ASN A 507 -13.29 30.18 3.01
CA ASN A 507 -14.42 30.42 3.90
C ASN A 507 -14.32 29.56 5.18
N PRO A 508 -14.18 30.17 6.38
CA PRO A 508 -14.07 29.42 7.63
C PRO A 508 -15.34 28.60 7.97
N ALA A 509 -16.52 29.06 7.56
CA ALA A 509 -17.76 28.31 7.77
C ALA A 509 -17.80 27.03 6.92
N ALA A 510 -17.29 27.09 5.69
CA ALA A 510 -17.17 25.92 4.83
C ALA A 510 -16.21 24.87 5.43
N ARG A 511 -15.05 25.31 5.94
CA ARG A 511 -14.09 24.43 6.63
C ARG A 511 -14.72 23.72 7.82
N GLU A 512 -15.47 24.43 8.67
CA GLU A 512 -16.14 23.83 9.83
C GLU A 512 -17.22 22.82 9.42
N GLU A 513 -18.04 23.13 8.41
CA GLU A 513 -19.06 22.19 7.90
C GLU A 513 -18.43 20.90 7.37
N VAL A 514 -17.32 20.99 6.62
CA VAL A 514 -16.57 19.82 6.15
C VAL A 514 -16.00 19.04 7.35
N MET A 515 -15.39 19.71 8.34
CA MET A 515 -14.89 19.03 9.55
C MET A 515 -16.00 18.28 10.29
N GLN A 516 -17.18 18.86 10.43
CA GLN A 516 -18.32 18.19 11.06
C GLN A 516 -18.79 16.96 10.28
N LYS A 517 -18.78 17.01 8.94
CA LYS A 517 -19.07 15.83 8.11
C LYS A 517 -18.00 14.74 8.27
N ILE A 518 -16.71 15.11 8.34
CA ILE A 518 -15.62 14.15 8.63
C ILE A 518 -15.85 13.48 10.00
N LEU A 519 -16.17 14.26 11.04
CA LEU A 519 -16.45 13.72 12.37
C LEU A 519 -17.70 12.83 12.39
N HIS A 520 -18.72 13.16 11.61
CA HIS A 520 -19.90 12.32 11.42
C HIS A 520 -19.54 10.96 10.79
N VAL A 521 -18.71 10.95 9.75
CA VAL A 521 -18.21 9.72 9.11
C VAL A 521 -17.34 8.92 10.09
N ALA A 522 -16.42 9.56 10.80
CA ALA A 522 -15.54 8.93 11.78
C ALA A 522 -16.27 8.20 12.92
N ARG A 523 -17.42 8.73 13.36
CA ARG A 523 -18.27 8.07 14.36
C ARG A 523 -18.86 6.73 13.87
N ASN A 524 -18.90 6.51 12.56
CA ASN A 524 -19.50 5.33 11.95
C ASN A 524 -18.49 4.36 11.32
N PHE A 525 -17.34 4.88 10.90
CA PHE A 525 -16.30 4.15 10.19
C PHE A 525 -14.95 4.33 10.90
N PRO A 526 -14.41 3.28 11.56
CA PRO A 526 -13.11 3.34 12.22
C PRO A 526 -11.94 3.60 11.28
N ILE A 527 -12.13 3.46 9.97
CA ILE A 527 -11.12 3.71 8.94
C ILE A 527 -11.74 4.65 7.91
N ILE A 528 -11.08 5.77 7.62
CA ILE A 528 -11.53 6.73 6.60
C ILE A 528 -10.42 6.90 5.58
N ARG A 529 -10.75 6.75 4.30
CA ARG A 529 -9.89 7.12 3.19
C ARG A 529 -10.36 8.46 2.62
N PHE A 530 -9.49 9.46 2.65
CA PHE A 530 -9.74 10.77 2.07
C PHE A 530 -9.30 10.79 0.62
N ASP A 531 -10.24 11.11 -0.26
CA ASP A 531 -10.03 11.31 -1.69
C ASP A 531 -9.30 12.63 -1.96
N ALA A 532 -8.34 12.59 -2.90
CA ALA A 532 -7.56 13.72 -3.38
C ALA A 532 -7.07 14.66 -2.26
N ALA A 533 -6.60 14.10 -1.14
CA ALA A 533 -6.35 14.85 0.08
C ALA A 533 -5.31 15.98 -0.11
N MET A 534 -4.38 15.81 -1.05
CA MET A 534 -3.37 16.80 -1.41
C MET A 534 -3.96 18.15 -1.85
N VAL A 535 -5.13 18.19 -2.50
CA VAL A 535 -5.72 19.45 -2.99
C VAL A 535 -6.15 20.38 -1.86
N LEU A 536 -6.35 19.83 -0.66
CA LEU A 536 -6.75 20.58 0.54
C LEU A 536 -5.58 20.99 1.46
N ALA A 537 -4.34 20.67 1.08
CA ALA A 537 -3.19 21.28 1.74
C ALA A 537 -3.15 22.78 1.38
N LYS A 538 -2.80 23.63 2.34
CA LYS A 538 -2.82 25.10 2.19
C LYS A 538 -2.09 25.59 0.94
N LYS A 539 -0.92 25.02 0.63
CA LYS A 539 -0.14 25.35 -0.57
C LYS A 539 -0.89 25.07 -1.88
N HIS A 540 -1.72 24.03 -1.92
CA HIS A 540 -2.50 23.65 -3.11
C HIS A 540 -3.80 24.43 -3.22
N ILE A 541 -4.48 24.71 -2.11
CA ILE A 541 -5.60 25.66 -2.09
C ILE A 541 -5.16 27.00 -2.69
N LYS A 542 -3.98 27.49 -2.27
CA LYS A 542 -3.35 28.69 -2.82
C LYS A 542 -3.09 28.55 -4.32
N ARG A 543 -2.33 27.54 -4.73
CA ARG A 543 -1.95 27.33 -6.13
C ARG A 543 -3.17 27.22 -7.07
N LEU A 544 -4.19 26.47 -6.67
CA LEU A 544 -5.33 26.15 -7.51
C LEU A 544 -6.38 27.27 -7.56
N TRP A 545 -6.79 27.78 -6.40
CA TRP A 545 -7.99 28.62 -6.29
C TRP A 545 -7.69 30.10 -6.04
N TYR A 546 -6.54 30.41 -5.46
CA TYR A 546 -6.13 31.75 -4.99
C TYR A 546 -4.62 32.00 -5.22
N PRO A 547 -4.14 31.95 -6.47
CA PRO A 547 -2.70 32.04 -6.77
C PRO A 547 -2.12 33.39 -6.33
N GLU A 548 -0.80 33.48 -6.22
CA GLU A 548 -0.16 34.79 -6.00
C GLU A 548 -0.15 35.61 -7.30
N PRO A 549 -0.31 36.94 -7.23
CA PRO A 549 -0.18 37.80 -8.41
C PRO A 549 1.20 37.61 -9.09
N GLY A 550 1.19 37.39 -10.40
CA GLY A 550 2.39 37.21 -11.23
C GLY A 550 2.92 35.78 -11.35
N LYS A 551 2.18 34.78 -10.83
CA LYS A 551 2.53 33.35 -10.91
C LYS A 551 1.65 32.55 -11.89
N GLY A 552 0.56 33.14 -12.37
CA GLY A 552 -0.51 32.47 -13.11
C GLY A 552 -1.35 31.53 -12.24
N GLY A 553 -2.58 31.23 -12.67
CA GLY A 553 -3.43 30.19 -12.09
C GLY A 553 -3.21 28.81 -12.72
N ASP A 554 -3.55 27.76 -11.98
CA ASP A 554 -3.71 26.40 -12.55
C ASP A 554 -5.16 26.14 -13.00
N ILE A 555 -6.11 26.91 -12.47
CA ILE A 555 -7.51 26.88 -12.86
C ILE A 555 -7.83 28.16 -13.62
N ALA A 556 -8.35 28.03 -14.84
CA ALA A 556 -8.64 29.16 -15.71
C ALA A 556 -9.58 30.16 -15.01
N SER A 557 -9.30 31.47 -15.18
CA SER A 557 -9.98 32.62 -14.55
C SER A 557 -9.75 32.81 -13.05
N ARG A 558 -8.93 31.98 -12.39
CA ARG A 558 -8.69 32.11 -10.94
C ARG A 558 -7.58 33.10 -10.57
N SER A 559 -6.67 33.46 -11.49
CA SER A 559 -5.77 34.61 -11.31
C SER A 559 -6.50 35.92 -11.00
N GLU A 560 -7.73 36.09 -11.46
CA GLU A 560 -8.58 37.25 -11.13
C GLU A 560 -8.94 37.34 -9.65
N SER A 561 -8.80 36.25 -8.90
CA SER A 561 -8.99 36.17 -7.45
C SER A 561 -7.68 35.95 -6.69
N ALA A 562 -6.54 36.33 -7.30
CA ALA A 562 -5.22 36.18 -6.70
C ALA A 562 -5.11 36.92 -5.36
N LEU A 563 -4.41 36.32 -4.41
CA LEU A 563 -4.18 36.87 -3.08
C LEU A 563 -2.68 36.99 -2.83
N SER A 564 -2.25 38.06 -2.13
CA SER A 564 -0.88 38.10 -1.64
C SER A 564 -0.62 36.96 -0.65
N ALA A 565 0.64 36.58 -0.48
CA ALA A 565 1.01 35.55 0.48
C ALA A 565 0.46 35.88 1.88
N GLN A 566 0.62 37.11 2.35
CA GLN A 566 0.15 37.52 3.68
C GLN A 566 -1.38 37.47 3.82
N GLU A 567 -2.14 37.93 2.82
CA GLU A 567 -3.60 37.87 2.87
C GLU A 567 -4.11 36.43 2.93
N PHE A 568 -3.51 35.56 2.13
CA PHE A 568 -3.85 34.14 2.13
C PHE A 568 -3.53 33.48 3.48
N GLU A 569 -2.34 33.74 4.03
CA GLU A 569 -1.94 33.26 5.37
C GLU A 569 -2.92 33.73 6.45
N ASN A 570 -3.40 34.98 6.39
CA ASN A 570 -4.36 35.51 7.35
C ASN A 570 -5.74 34.84 7.26
N ARG A 571 -6.17 34.42 6.06
CA ARG A 571 -7.49 33.79 5.83
C ARG A 571 -7.52 32.30 6.18
N ILE A 572 -6.38 31.64 6.06
CA ILE A 572 -6.19 30.22 6.39
C ILE A 572 -4.96 30.12 7.32
N PRO A 573 -5.07 30.46 8.61
CA PRO A 573 -3.90 30.54 9.50
C PRO A 573 -3.25 29.17 9.75
N ASN A 574 -4.05 28.11 9.85
CA ASN A 574 -3.59 26.74 10.11
C ASN A 574 -3.84 25.84 8.91
N GLU A 575 -3.10 24.73 8.84
CA GLU A 575 -3.39 23.66 7.89
C GLU A 575 -4.72 22.96 8.22
N PHE A 576 -5.63 22.90 7.25
CA PHE A 576 -6.94 22.28 7.42
C PHE A 576 -6.83 20.84 7.95
N TRP A 577 -5.95 20.04 7.36
CA TRP A 577 -5.74 18.66 7.77
C TRP A 577 -5.19 18.53 9.18
N ARG A 578 -4.37 19.49 9.63
CA ARG A 578 -3.87 19.51 11.00
C ARG A 578 -5.01 19.70 11.99
N GLU A 579 -5.93 20.61 11.68
CA GLU A 579 -7.14 20.84 12.48
C GLU A 579 -8.04 19.59 12.51
N VAL A 580 -8.27 18.95 11.34
CA VAL A 580 -9.04 17.70 11.25
C VAL A 580 -8.46 16.62 12.13
N VAL A 581 -7.14 16.37 12.04
CA VAL A 581 -6.48 15.32 12.81
C VAL A 581 -6.56 15.62 14.31
N ASP A 582 -6.34 16.88 14.73
CA ASP A 582 -6.45 17.28 16.13
C ASP A 582 -7.87 17.11 16.68
N ARG A 583 -8.89 17.45 15.88
CA ARG A 583 -10.31 17.24 16.24
C ARG A 583 -10.66 15.75 16.31
N VAL A 584 -10.22 14.94 15.35
CA VAL A 584 -10.43 13.48 15.36
C VAL A 584 -9.78 12.85 16.59
N ALA A 585 -8.52 13.19 16.89
CA ALA A 585 -7.82 12.68 18.07
C ALA A 585 -8.52 13.07 19.38
N LYS A 586 -9.19 14.22 19.43
CA LYS A 586 -9.92 14.68 20.61
C LYS A 586 -11.32 14.08 20.74
N GLU A 587 -12.06 13.95 19.63
CA GLU A 587 -13.49 13.62 19.65
C GLU A 587 -13.79 12.16 19.30
N VAL A 588 -12.97 11.54 18.46
CA VAL A 588 -13.14 10.16 17.94
C VAL A 588 -11.77 9.48 17.78
N PRO A 589 -11.01 9.28 18.90
CA PRO A 589 -9.61 8.86 18.90
C PRO A 589 -9.32 7.45 18.36
N ASP A 590 -10.35 6.62 18.12
CA ASP A 590 -10.20 5.27 17.57
C ASP A 590 -10.44 5.23 16.05
N THR A 591 -10.02 6.28 15.35
CA THR A 591 -10.21 6.46 13.90
C THR A 591 -8.86 6.47 13.18
N LEU A 592 -8.68 5.56 12.23
CA LEU A 592 -7.54 5.52 11.32
C LEU A 592 -7.83 6.39 10.09
N LEU A 593 -6.92 7.33 9.81
CA LEU A 593 -7.06 8.30 8.72
C LEU A 593 -6.05 7.98 7.60
N LEU A 594 -6.54 7.68 6.40
CA LEU A 594 -5.75 7.38 5.20
C LEU A 594 -5.89 8.55 4.24
N ALA A 595 -4.79 9.21 3.89
CA ALA A 595 -4.76 10.23 2.85
C ALA A 595 -4.39 9.59 1.51
N GLU A 596 -5.25 9.72 0.50
CA GLU A 596 -4.79 9.66 -0.87
C GLU A 596 -4.11 11.00 -1.20
N ALA A 597 -2.79 11.02 -1.11
CA ALA A 597 -2.00 12.19 -1.48
C ALA A 597 -0.84 11.75 -2.36
N PHE A 598 -0.57 12.53 -3.40
CA PHE A 598 0.53 12.36 -4.34
C PHE A 598 1.45 13.60 -4.30
N TRP A 599 2.31 13.74 -5.31
CA TRP A 599 3.21 14.89 -5.49
C TRP A 599 4.29 15.03 -4.41
N MET A 600 4.86 13.90 -3.98
CA MET A 600 5.98 13.82 -3.04
C MET A 600 5.66 14.40 -1.64
N MET A 601 4.37 14.40 -1.26
CA MET A 601 3.87 14.98 0.01
C MET A 601 3.65 13.95 1.11
N GLU A 602 4.02 12.69 0.91
CA GLU A 602 3.70 11.59 1.81
C GLU A 602 4.28 11.82 3.21
N GLY A 603 5.54 12.26 3.26
CA GLY A 603 6.19 12.66 4.51
C GLY A 603 5.52 13.88 5.15
N TYR A 604 5.08 14.87 4.37
CA TYR A 604 4.36 16.05 4.88
C TYR A 604 3.01 15.68 5.53
N PHE A 605 2.22 14.85 4.84
CA PHE A 605 0.93 14.39 5.33
C PHE A 605 1.04 13.58 6.62
N THR A 606 2.03 12.71 6.71
CA THR A 606 2.19 11.82 7.86
C THR A 606 2.92 12.50 9.01
N ARG A 607 4.05 13.14 8.74
CA ARG A 607 4.91 13.77 9.75
C ARG A 607 4.35 15.08 10.26
N THR A 608 3.92 15.99 9.39
CA THR A 608 3.56 17.36 9.78
C THR A 608 2.05 17.49 10.01
N LEU A 609 1.23 17.03 9.06
CA LEU A 609 -0.22 17.09 9.18
C LEU A 609 -0.81 16.02 10.11
N GLY A 610 -0.06 14.95 10.38
CA GLY A 610 -0.43 13.90 11.34
C GLY A 610 -1.40 12.85 10.79
N MET A 611 -1.56 12.70 9.48
CA MET A 611 -2.32 11.58 8.93
C MET A 611 -1.71 10.25 9.34
N HIS A 612 -2.56 9.29 9.70
CA HIS A 612 -2.08 7.99 10.16
C HIS A 612 -1.41 7.24 9.02
N ARG A 613 -2.00 7.28 7.82
CA ARG A 613 -1.53 6.59 6.63
C ARG A 613 -1.61 7.49 5.40
N VAL A 614 -0.76 7.23 4.41
CA VAL A 614 -0.74 7.92 3.11
C VAL A 614 -0.42 6.96 1.99
N TYR A 615 -1.01 7.17 0.82
CA TYR A 615 -0.79 6.31 -0.35
C TYR A 615 0.68 6.31 -0.78
N ASN A 616 1.17 5.17 -1.24
CA ASN A 616 2.52 5.00 -1.79
C ASN A 616 2.45 4.49 -3.23
N SER A 617 2.19 5.39 -4.18
CA SER A 617 2.15 5.05 -5.61
C SER A 617 3.50 4.60 -6.16
N ALA A 618 4.61 5.00 -5.50
CA ALA A 618 5.96 4.54 -5.84
C ALA A 618 6.10 3.02 -5.71
N PHE A 619 5.41 2.39 -4.75
CA PHE A 619 5.38 0.93 -4.61
C PHE A 619 4.94 0.24 -5.90
N MET A 620 3.75 0.57 -6.40
CA MET A 620 3.17 -0.04 -7.59
C MET A 620 3.96 0.31 -8.85
N ASN A 621 4.20 1.61 -9.06
CA ASN A 621 4.76 2.12 -10.32
C ASN A 621 6.23 1.75 -10.52
N MET A 622 7.06 1.76 -9.48
CA MET A 622 8.47 1.36 -9.60
C MET A 622 8.62 -0.15 -9.72
N LEU A 623 7.85 -0.94 -8.94
CA LEU A 623 7.96 -2.40 -8.97
C LEU A 623 7.40 -2.98 -10.28
N LYS A 624 6.33 -2.43 -10.85
CA LYS A 624 5.80 -2.89 -12.15
C LYS A 624 6.80 -2.65 -13.28
N LYS A 625 7.46 -1.49 -13.28
CA LYS A 625 8.48 -1.07 -14.26
C LYS A 625 9.89 -1.64 -13.97
N GLU A 626 10.07 -2.43 -12.90
CA GLU A 626 11.36 -2.99 -12.46
C GLU A 626 12.43 -1.92 -12.18
N GLU A 627 12.00 -0.72 -11.76
CA GLU A 627 12.87 0.38 -11.34
C GLU A 627 13.38 0.14 -9.90
N ASN A 628 13.96 -1.05 -9.67
CA ASN A 628 14.26 -1.58 -8.35
C ASN A 628 15.19 -0.67 -7.55
N TYR A 629 16.21 -0.09 -8.21
CA TYR A 629 17.09 0.91 -7.62
C TYR A 629 16.29 2.08 -7.01
N LYS A 630 15.32 2.65 -7.74
CA LYS A 630 14.54 3.80 -7.27
C LYS A 630 13.69 3.44 -6.05
N TYR A 631 13.06 2.26 -6.05
CA TYR A 631 12.24 1.84 -4.91
C TYR A 631 13.10 1.50 -3.69
N ARG A 632 14.26 0.88 -3.87
CA ARG A 632 15.24 0.68 -2.79
C ARG A 632 15.73 2.00 -2.21
N GLN A 633 16.04 3.00 -3.05
CA GLN A 633 16.39 4.34 -2.59
C GLN A 633 15.23 5.01 -1.84
N THR A 634 13.99 4.80 -2.27
CA THR A 634 12.80 5.29 -1.56
C THR A 634 12.73 4.75 -0.13
N VAL A 635 12.94 3.45 0.06
CA VAL A 635 12.99 2.84 1.40
C VAL A 635 14.18 3.39 2.20
N LYS A 636 15.38 3.41 1.62
CA LYS A 636 16.62 3.89 2.28
C LYS A 636 16.51 5.34 2.73
N ASN A 637 16.09 6.24 1.85
CA ASN A 637 15.90 7.66 2.17
C ASN A 637 14.86 7.84 3.29
N THR A 638 13.79 7.04 3.27
CA THR A 638 12.73 7.12 4.27
C THR A 638 13.23 6.69 5.65
N ILE A 639 13.88 5.53 5.77
CA ILE A 639 14.40 5.06 7.08
C ILE A 639 15.60 5.88 7.57
N ASN A 640 16.39 6.46 6.65
CA ASN A 640 17.49 7.36 7.01
C ASN A 640 16.95 8.68 7.60
N PHE A 641 15.87 9.23 7.03
CA PHE A 641 15.24 10.45 7.52
C PHE A 641 14.38 10.22 8.78
N ASP A 642 13.40 9.33 8.70
CA ASP A 642 12.55 8.91 9.81
C ASP A 642 11.82 7.59 9.52
N PRO A 643 12.20 6.47 10.16
CA PRO A 643 11.54 5.18 9.97
C PRO A 643 10.03 5.20 10.26
N GLN A 644 9.54 6.14 11.08
CA GLN A 644 8.12 6.25 11.40
C GLN A 644 7.26 6.64 10.18
N ILE A 645 7.86 7.16 9.11
CA ILE A 645 7.16 7.41 7.84
C ILE A 645 6.90 6.09 7.10
N LEU A 646 7.85 5.16 7.10
CA LEU A 646 7.74 3.88 6.37
C LEU A 646 6.51 3.07 6.82
N LYS A 647 6.25 3.00 8.14
CA LYS A 647 5.05 2.30 8.68
C LYS A 647 3.73 2.95 8.30
N ARG A 648 3.75 4.15 7.69
CA ARG A 648 2.56 4.93 7.36
C ARG A 648 2.18 4.86 5.88
N TYR A 649 3.00 4.22 5.05
CA TYR A 649 2.63 3.99 3.66
C TYR A 649 1.50 2.99 3.52
N VAL A 650 0.54 3.28 2.64
CA VAL A 650 -0.41 2.32 2.10
C VAL A 650 0.21 1.76 0.81
N ASN A 651 0.65 0.50 0.87
CA ASN A 651 1.22 -0.19 -0.29
C ASN A 651 0.10 -0.98 -0.98
N PHE A 652 -0.01 -0.82 -2.29
CA PHE A 652 -1.03 -1.48 -3.11
C PHE A 652 -0.46 -1.89 -4.47
N MET A 653 -1.04 -2.92 -5.08
CA MET A 653 -0.73 -3.33 -6.46
C MET A 653 -1.71 -2.74 -7.47
N ASN A 654 -2.90 -2.37 -7.02
CA ASN A 654 -3.85 -1.56 -7.76
C ASN A 654 -4.78 -0.84 -6.78
N ASN A 655 -5.44 0.20 -7.28
CA ASN A 655 -6.54 0.89 -6.61
C ASN A 655 -7.69 1.04 -7.63
N PRO A 656 -8.82 1.69 -7.29
CA PRO A 656 -9.95 1.85 -8.22
C PRO A 656 -9.63 2.65 -9.50
N ASP A 657 -8.67 3.57 -9.44
CA ASP A 657 -8.31 4.47 -10.54
C ASP A 657 -7.21 3.89 -11.46
N GLU A 658 -6.51 2.87 -10.99
CA GLU A 658 -5.40 2.19 -11.67
C GLU A 658 -5.86 0.92 -12.42
N GLU A 659 -5.03 0.43 -13.32
CA GLU A 659 -5.26 -0.88 -13.98
C GLU A 659 -5.24 -2.03 -12.97
N THR A 660 -5.95 -3.12 -13.27
CA THR A 660 -6.02 -4.29 -12.38
C THR A 660 -4.63 -4.88 -12.09
N ALA A 661 -4.45 -5.47 -10.91
CA ALA A 661 -3.15 -6.03 -10.52
C ALA A 661 -2.66 -7.11 -11.51
N VAL A 662 -3.57 -7.89 -12.10
CA VAL A 662 -3.23 -8.89 -13.12
C VAL A 662 -2.81 -8.26 -14.44
N ALA A 663 -3.41 -7.14 -14.86
CA ALA A 663 -2.98 -6.40 -16.04
C ALA A 663 -1.59 -5.78 -15.85
N GLN A 664 -1.26 -5.36 -14.63
CA GLN A 664 0.01 -4.70 -14.32
C GLN A 664 1.17 -5.67 -14.04
N PHE A 665 0.92 -6.80 -13.37
CA PHE A 665 1.95 -7.73 -12.87
C PHE A 665 1.84 -9.15 -13.42
N GLY A 666 0.80 -9.46 -14.19
CA GLY A 666 0.47 -10.82 -14.62
C GLY A 666 -0.11 -11.67 -13.49
N LYS A 667 -0.11 -12.99 -13.69
CA LYS A 667 -0.65 -14.00 -12.74
C LYS A 667 0.44 -14.93 -12.16
N GLY A 668 1.70 -14.68 -12.52
CA GLY A 668 2.86 -15.53 -12.21
C GLY A 668 3.67 -15.07 -10.99
N ASP A 669 4.94 -15.44 -10.96
CA ASP A 669 5.81 -15.17 -9.80
C ASP A 669 6.09 -13.68 -9.56
N LYS A 670 6.06 -12.83 -10.59
CA LYS A 670 6.16 -11.37 -10.40
C LYS A 670 5.02 -10.82 -9.54
N TYR A 671 3.79 -11.23 -9.82
CA TYR A 671 2.60 -10.87 -9.03
C TYR A 671 2.77 -11.29 -7.56
N PHE A 672 3.09 -12.57 -7.31
CA PHE A 672 3.22 -13.08 -5.93
C PHE A 672 4.43 -12.49 -5.20
N GLY A 673 5.50 -12.19 -5.92
CA GLY A 673 6.66 -11.50 -5.37
C GLY A 673 6.37 -10.10 -4.88
N VAL A 674 5.70 -9.28 -5.69
CA VAL A 674 5.26 -7.94 -5.29
C VAL A 674 4.18 -8.01 -4.21
N CYS A 675 3.25 -8.97 -4.28
CA CYS A 675 2.26 -9.18 -3.22
C CYS A 675 2.90 -9.60 -1.89
N THR A 676 4.00 -10.36 -1.93
CA THR A 676 4.80 -10.73 -0.75
C THR A 676 5.46 -9.49 -0.14
N LEU A 677 6.08 -8.63 -0.95
CA LEU A 677 6.61 -7.34 -0.47
C LEU A 677 5.50 -6.51 0.18
N MET A 678 4.34 -6.41 -0.46
CA MET A 678 3.19 -5.65 0.05
C MET A 678 2.74 -6.17 1.42
N ALA A 679 2.69 -7.49 1.60
CA ALA A 679 2.28 -8.14 2.85
C ALA A 679 3.32 -8.05 3.98
N THR A 680 4.62 -7.99 3.64
CA THR A 680 5.71 -8.16 4.62
C THR A 680 6.55 -6.91 4.88
N MET A 681 6.38 -5.83 4.10
CA MET A 681 6.94 -4.52 4.42
C MET A 681 6.14 -3.81 5.52
N PRO A 682 6.77 -2.91 6.32
CA PRO A 682 6.03 -2.00 7.17
C PRO A 682 5.09 -1.10 6.34
N GLY A 683 3.94 -0.75 6.91
CA GLY A 683 2.88 -0.01 6.20
C GLY A 683 1.52 -0.69 6.29
N LEU A 684 0.57 -0.30 5.45
CA LEU A 684 -0.75 -0.89 5.33
C LEU A 684 -0.84 -1.57 3.96
N PRO A 685 -0.94 -2.91 3.86
CA PRO A 685 -1.26 -3.58 2.60
C PRO A 685 -2.73 -3.36 2.25
N MET A 686 -2.97 -2.89 1.02
CA MET A 686 -4.32 -2.74 0.46
C MET A 686 -4.47 -3.59 -0.80
N PHE A 687 -5.50 -4.44 -0.82
CA PHE A 687 -5.89 -5.27 -1.95
C PHE A 687 -7.06 -4.64 -2.69
N GLY A 688 -6.95 -4.55 -4.01
CA GLY A 688 -7.99 -3.99 -4.87
C GLY A 688 -9.14 -4.97 -5.15
N HIS A 689 -10.25 -4.43 -5.65
CA HIS A 689 -11.40 -5.24 -6.07
C HIS A 689 -10.97 -6.26 -7.15
N GLY A 690 -11.31 -7.53 -6.97
CA GLY A 690 -11.05 -8.58 -7.95
C GLY A 690 -9.60 -9.09 -8.00
N GLN A 691 -8.71 -8.55 -7.15
CA GLN A 691 -7.29 -8.88 -7.17
C GLN A 691 -7.02 -10.36 -6.83
N ILE A 692 -7.70 -10.93 -5.84
CA ILE A 692 -7.53 -12.33 -5.41
C ILE A 692 -8.10 -13.27 -6.47
N GLU A 693 -9.26 -12.91 -7.01
CA GLU A 693 -10.00 -13.66 -8.01
C GLU A 693 -9.33 -13.59 -9.40
N GLY A 694 -8.48 -12.59 -9.64
CA GLY A 694 -7.75 -12.39 -10.88
C GLY A 694 -8.58 -11.74 -11.99
N PHE A 695 -9.58 -10.93 -11.62
CA PHE A 695 -10.43 -10.22 -12.57
C PHE A 695 -9.65 -9.14 -13.32
N GLU A 696 -9.92 -9.05 -14.62
CA GLU A 696 -9.24 -8.15 -15.56
C GLU A 696 -10.08 -6.90 -15.87
N GLU A 697 -11.39 -6.91 -15.60
CA GLU A 697 -12.24 -5.72 -15.74
C GLU A 697 -11.93 -4.66 -14.67
N LYS A 698 -11.60 -3.45 -15.15
CA LYS A 698 -11.50 -2.25 -14.31
C LYS A 698 -12.88 -1.61 -14.18
N TYR A 699 -13.25 -1.24 -12.96
CA TYR A 699 -14.55 -0.64 -12.66
C TYR A 699 -14.41 0.86 -12.38
N GLY A 700 -14.96 1.69 -13.26
CA GLY A 700 -15.14 3.12 -13.00
C GLY A 700 -16.16 3.40 -11.90
N MET A 701 -16.22 4.63 -11.43
CA MET A 701 -17.06 5.05 -10.28
C MET A 701 -18.57 4.99 -10.59
N GLU A 702 -18.96 4.88 -11.86
CA GLU A 702 -20.32 4.77 -12.38
C GLU A 702 -20.85 3.33 -12.51
N TYR A 703 -20.00 2.32 -12.31
CA TYR A 703 -20.38 0.93 -12.55
C TYR A 703 -21.33 0.41 -11.47
N THR A 704 -22.41 -0.26 -11.90
CA THR A 704 -23.40 -0.90 -11.02
C THR A 704 -23.29 -2.42 -11.01
N ARG A 705 -22.61 -3.00 -11.99
CA ARG A 705 -22.38 -4.43 -12.18
C ARG A 705 -21.12 -4.67 -12.99
N ALA A 706 -20.60 -5.89 -12.95
CA ALA A 706 -19.58 -6.31 -13.90
C ALA A 706 -20.22 -6.53 -15.28
N TYR A 707 -19.57 -6.06 -16.35
CA TYR A 707 -20.02 -6.33 -17.72
C TYR A 707 -19.38 -7.59 -18.29
N LYS A 708 -18.20 -7.98 -17.79
CA LYS A 708 -17.60 -9.27 -18.07
C LYS A 708 -18.10 -10.32 -17.06
N ASP A 709 -18.44 -11.51 -17.57
CA ASP A 709 -18.77 -12.67 -16.74
C ASP A 709 -17.50 -13.47 -16.41
N GLU A 710 -16.62 -12.85 -15.62
CA GLU A 710 -15.34 -13.44 -15.23
C GLU A 710 -15.53 -14.48 -14.13
N GLN A 711 -14.80 -15.60 -14.24
CA GLN A 711 -14.75 -16.63 -13.20
C GLN A 711 -13.43 -16.51 -12.44
N PRO A 712 -13.41 -16.72 -11.10
CA PRO A 712 -12.17 -16.67 -10.33
C PRO A 712 -11.13 -17.67 -10.87
N ASP A 713 -9.88 -17.22 -11.01
CA ASP A 713 -8.77 -18.07 -11.38
C ASP A 713 -8.38 -18.98 -10.19
N GLY A 714 -8.76 -20.26 -10.28
CA GLY A 714 -8.53 -21.22 -9.21
C GLY A 714 -7.06 -21.41 -8.84
N TYR A 715 -6.13 -21.27 -9.80
CA TYR A 715 -4.70 -21.37 -9.53
C TYR A 715 -4.19 -20.14 -8.78
N LEU A 716 -4.61 -18.94 -9.21
CA LEU A 716 -4.27 -17.69 -8.54
C LEU A 716 -4.80 -17.67 -7.09
N VAL A 717 -6.07 -18.04 -6.88
CA VAL A 717 -6.68 -18.11 -5.55
C VAL A 717 -5.96 -19.12 -4.65
N GLU A 718 -5.64 -20.31 -5.16
CA GLU A 718 -4.94 -21.34 -4.38
C GLU A 718 -3.52 -20.90 -4.00
N ARG A 719 -2.82 -20.18 -4.89
CA ARG A 719 -1.51 -19.60 -4.55
C ARG A 719 -1.60 -18.51 -3.49
N HIS A 720 -2.64 -17.67 -3.48
CA HIS A 720 -2.85 -16.71 -2.39
C HIS A 720 -3.04 -17.43 -1.04
N LYS A 721 -3.83 -18.51 -1.02
CA LYS A 721 -4.04 -19.34 0.18
C LYS A 721 -2.74 -19.94 0.71
N ARG A 722 -1.88 -20.40 -0.20
CA ARG A 722 -0.61 -21.04 0.16
C ARG A 722 0.47 -20.03 0.55
N GLU A 723 0.61 -18.92 -0.18
CA GLU A 723 1.80 -18.06 -0.13
C GLU A 723 1.56 -16.70 0.55
N ILE A 724 0.33 -16.16 0.53
CA ILE A 724 0.05 -14.78 0.97
C ILE A 724 -0.76 -14.74 2.26
N PHE A 725 -1.89 -15.45 2.34
CA PHE A 725 -2.79 -15.40 3.51
C PHE A 725 -2.10 -15.81 4.83
N PRO A 726 -1.16 -16.78 4.87
CA PRO A 726 -0.39 -17.06 6.08
C PRO A 726 0.42 -15.85 6.56
N LEU A 727 0.98 -15.05 5.65
CA LEU A 727 1.73 -13.84 5.96
C LEU A 727 0.82 -12.72 6.49
N LEU A 728 -0.37 -12.56 5.90
CA LEU A 728 -1.38 -11.60 6.36
C LEU A 728 -1.83 -11.89 7.80
N LYS A 729 -2.03 -13.17 8.16
CA LYS A 729 -2.37 -13.59 9.53
C LYS A 729 -1.24 -13.29 10.53
N LYS A 730 0.00 -13.21 10.05
CA LYS A 730 1.18 -12.83 10.82
C LYS A 730 1.58 -11.36 10.63
N ARG A 731 0.64 -10.49 10.22
CA ARG A 731 0.90 -9.06 9.96
C ARG A 731 1.64 -8.36 11.11
N TYR A 732 1.42 -8.77 12.36
CA TYR A 732 2.09 -8.23 13.54
C TYR A 732 3.63 -8.34 13.51
N LEU A 733 4.20 -9.34 12.80
CA LEU A 733 5.65 -9.50 12.62
C LEU A 733 6.26 -8.47 11.67
N PHE A 734 5.45 -7.94 10.77
CA PHE A 734 5.91 -7.13 9.65
C PHE A 734 5.52 -5.65 9.76
N ALA A 735 4.61 -5.30 10.69
CA ALA A 735 3.93 -4.01 10.70
C ALA A 735 4.76 -2.87 11.29
N GLY A 736 5.59 -3.21 12.27
CA GLY A 736 6.43 -2.24 12.98
C GLY A 736 7.71 -1.91 12.24
N VAL A 737 8.30 -0.76 12.61
CA VAL A 737 9.60 -0.29 12.12
C VAL A 737 10.70 -0.33 13.18
N GLU A 738 10.36 -0.61 14.44
CA GLU A 738 11.30 -0.54 15.56
C GLU A 738 12.47 -1.53 15.42
N ASP A 739 12.18 -2.72 14.90
CA ASP A 739 13.19 -3.75 14.61
C ASP A 739 13.31 -4.07 13.12
N PHE A 740 12.79 -3.19 12.25
CA PHE A 740 12.91 -3.36 10.80
C PHE A 740 14.31 -2.97 10.34
N LEU A 741 15.01 -3.92 9.70
CA LEU A 741 16.34 -3.72 9.13
C LEU A 741 16.30 -4.01 7.64
N PHE A 742 16.64 -3.01 6.82
CA PHE A 742 16.77 -3.14 5.37
C PHE A 742 18.24 -3.37 5.00
N TYR A 743 18.54 -4.23 4.02
CA TYR A 743 19.91 -4.59 3.65
C TYR A 743 20.23 -4.30 2.19
N ASP A 744 21.46 -3.84 1.95
CA ASP A 744 22.09 -3.94 0.63
C ASP A 744 22.60 -5.37 0.44
N VAL A 745 22.25 -6.01 -0.70
CA VAL A 745 22.71 -7.36 -1.04
C VAL A 745 23.97 -7.25 -1.87
N TRP A 746 25.12 -7.57 -1.28
CA TRP A 746 26.43 -7.36 -1.90
C TRP A 746 26.86 -8.55 -2.74
N ASN A 747 27.30 -8.28 -3.97
CA ASN A 747 27.85 -9.28 -4.87
C ASN A 747 29.10 -8.72 -5.57
N ASN A 748 30.27 -9.31 -5.32
CA ASN A 748 31.54 -8.89 -5.92
C ASN A 748 31.85 -7.39 -5.80
N GLY A 749 31.54 -6.77 -4.66
CA GLY A 749 31.82 -5.36 -4.40
C GLY A 749 30.80 -4.36 -4.92
N SER A 750 29.71 -4.80 -5.56
CA SER A 750 28.57 -3.97 -5.93
C SER A 750 27.29 -4.42 -5.24
N VAL A 751 26.32 -3.51 -5.10
CA VAL A 751 24.98 -3.83 -4.57
C VAL A 751 24.14 -4.41 -5.70
N ASN A 752 23.51 -5.55 -5.45
CA ASN A 752 22.51 -6.11 -6.34
C ASN A 752 21.16 -5.42 -6.11
N GLU A 753 20.86 -4.47 -6.98
CA GLU A 753 19.66 -3.63 -6.90
C GLU A 753 18.35 -4.40 -7.11
N ASN A 754 18.38 -5.64 -7.61
CA ASN A 754 17.16 -6.40 -7.90
C ASN A 754 16.65 -7.20 -6.70
N ILE A 755 17.49 -7.42 -5.68
CA ILE A 755 17.11 -8.15 -4.48
C ILE A 755 16.70 -7.17 -3.37
N PHE A 756 15.45 -7.28 -2.95
CA PHE A 756 14.96 -6.70 -1.71
C PHE A 756 15.26 -7.67 -0.57
N ALA A 757 15.93 -7.19 0.47
CA ALA A 757 16.30 -7.99 1.64
C ALA A 757 16.05 -7.20 2.92
N TYR A 758 15.28 -7.77 3.84
CA TYR A 758 15.01 -7.15 5.14
C TYR A 758 14.68 -8.17 6.22
N SER A 759 14.88 -7.77 7.46
CA SER A 759 14.48 -8.53 8.65
C SER A 759 13.57 -7.70 9.53
N ASN A 760 12.73 -8.38 10.32
CA ASN A 760 11.88 -7.74 11.32
C ASN A 760 11.61 -8.70 12.47
N ARG A 761 11.17 -8.16 13.61
CA ARG A 761 10.94 -8.91 14.85
C ARG A 761 9.71 -8.42 15.60
N CYS A 762 9.00 -9.35 16.22
CA CYS A 762 8.06 -9.05 17.29
C CYS A 762 8.33 -9.97 18.48
N GLY A 763 8.77 -9.42 19.61
CA GLY A 763 9.16 -10.21 20.78
C GLY A 763 10.34 -11.15 20.45
N ASN A 764 10.09 -12.46 20.51
CA ASN A 764 11.07 -13.51 20.21
C ASN A 764 10.83 -14.19 18.85
N GLU A 765 9.93 -13.66 18.03
CA GLU A 765 9.70 -14.14 16.67
C GLU A 765 10.43 -13.24 15.68
N TYR A 766 11.24 -13.86 14.81
CA TYR A 766 12.08 -13.17 13.85
C TYR A 766 11.74 -13.61 12.42
N THR A 767 11.91 -12.69 11.48
CA THR A 767 11.68 -12.93 10.05
C THR A 767 12.82 -12.37 9.23
N VAL A 768 13.13 -13.03 8.11
CA VAL A 768 14.01 -12.49 7.05
C VAL A 768 13.35 -12.74 5.71
N VAL A 769 13.16 -11.69 4.92
CA VAL A 769 12.48 -11.73 3.63
C VAL A 769 13.46 -11.37 2.52
N PHE A 770 13.44 -12.16 1.46
CA PHE A 770 14.16 -11.89 0.22
C PHE A 770 13.22 -11.97 -0.98
N TYR A 771 13.39 -11.05 -1.93
CA TYR A 771 12.67 -11.08 -3.19
C TYR A 771 13.51 -10.52 -4.34
N ASN A 772 13.59 -11.23 -5.45
CA ASN A 772 14.22 -10.76 -6.69
C ASN A 772 13.17 -10.18 -7.65
N ASN A 773 13.01 -8.86 -7.73
CA ASN A 773 12.03 -8.24 -8.65
C ASN A 773 12.57 -8.08 -10.08
N LYS A 774 13.19 -9.13 -10.60
CA LYS A 774 13.73 -9.17 -11.97
C LYS A 774 13.77 -10.62 -12.47
N TYR A 775 13.73 -10.81 -13.78
CA TYR A 775 13.71 -12.16 -14.38
C TYR A 775 15.07 -12.87 -14.28
N GLU A 776 16.18 -12.14 -14.34
CA GLU A 776 17.52 -12.70 -14.23
C GLU A 776 17.79 -13.23 -12.82
N ARG A 777 18.50 -14.35 -12.74
CA ARG A 777 18.97 -14.90 -11.46
C ARG A 777 19.89 -13.90 -10.77
N ALA A 778 19.69 -13.72 -9.47
CA ALA A 778 20.44 -12.79 -8.64
C ALA A 778 20.99 -13.51 -7.39
N SER A 779 22.11 -13.03 -6.87
CA SER A 779 22.71 -13.55 -5.63
C SER A 779 23.55 -12.48 -4.94
N GLY A 780 23.85 -12.72 -3.66
CA GLY A 780 24.78 -11.91 -2.89
C GLY A 780 24.71 -12.22 -1.40
N TRP A 781 25.37 -11.38 -0.60
CA TRP A 781 25.46 -11.50 0.85
C TRP A 781 24.80 -10.30 1.53
N ILE A 782 24.09 -10.56 2.63
CA ILE A 782 23.69 -9.53 3.60
C ILE A 782 24.50 -9.71 4.88
N LYS A 783 24.96 -8.62 5.47
CA LYS A 783 25.61 -8.65 6.79
C LYS A 783 25.22 -7.45 7.63
N GLN A 784 25.44 -6.25 7.12
CA GLN A 784 25.15 -4.98 7.79
C GLN A 784 23.93 -4.32 7.15
N SER A 785 23.00 -3.81 7.96
CA SER A 785 21.83 -3.08 7.45
C SER A 785 22.25 -1.75 6.82
N CYS A 786 21.40 -1.20 5.97
CA CYS A 786 21.45 0.22 5.63
C CYS A 786 21.28 1.06 6.91
N GLU A 787 21.78 2.30 6.87
CA GLU A 787 21.63 3.23 7.97
C GLU A 787 20.17 3.70 8.11
N TYR A 788 19.72 3.82 9.35
CA TYR A 788 18.40 4.33 9.70
C TYR A 788 18.49 5.25 10.92
N ALA A 789 17.58 6.22 11.02
CA ALA A 789 17.54 7.17 12.12
C ALA A 789 16.89 6.56 13.37
N VAL A 790 17.56 6.74 14.52
CA VAL A 790 17.01 6.47 15.85
C VAL A 790 16.96 7.77 16.63
N LYS A 791 15.82 8.04 17.28
CA LYS A 791 15.66 9.20 18.16
C LYS A 791 16.46 9.01 19.45
N THR A 792 17.28 9.99 19.78
CA THR A 792 18.13 10.03 20.98
C THR A 792 17.63 11.03 22.03
N GLY A 793 16.61 11.82 21.72
CA GLY A 793 16.04 12.85 22.58
C GLY A 793 14.66 13.31 22.10
N SER A 794 14.14 14.38 22.71
CA SER A 794 12.81 14.94 22.39
C SER A 794 12.85 16.05 21.34
N GLY A 795 14.03 16.58 21.00
CA GLY A 795 14.19 17.57 19.94
C GLY A 795 14.17 16.95 18.54
N GLU A 796 13.68 17.69 17.54
CA GLU A 796 13.56 17.19 16.15
C GLU A 796 14.91 16.80 15.52
N ASN A 797 15.99 17.43 15.96
CA ASN A 797 17.36 17.15 15.52
C ASN A 797 18.08 16.11 16.40
N ASP A 798 17.44 15.58 17.44
CA ASP A 798 18.02 14.57 18.33
C ASP A 798 17.88 13.18 17.68
N LYS A 799 18.49 13.01 16.51
CA LYS A 799 18.50 11.76 15.75
C LYS A 799 19.94 11.32 15.49
N LYS A 800 20.20 10.03 15.64
CA LYS A 800 21.47 9.41 15.26
C LYS A 800 21.23 8.35 14.20
N LEU A 801 22.03 8.38 13.15
CA LEU A 801 22.08 7.29 12.18
C LEU A 801 22.79 6.09 12.81
N VAL A 802 22.13 4.95 12.76
CA VAL A 802 22.66 3.67 13.25
C VAL A 802 22.47 2.62 12.17
N SER A 803 23.23 1.55 12.29
CA SER A 803 23.10 0.36 11.48
C SER A 803 23.35 -0.85 12.37
N ARG A 804 22.65 -1.96 12.09
CA ARG A 804 22.78 -3.23 12.83
C ARG A 804 23.13 -4.37 11.88
N SER A 805 23.94 -5.29 12.37
CA SER A 805 24.21 -6.55 11.69
C SER A 805 22.96 -7.44 11.67
N ILE A 806 22.89 -8.38 10.72
CA ILE A 806 21.84 -9.41 10.68
C ILE A 806 21.85 -10.25 11.96
N SER A 807 23.02 -10.52 12.55
CA SER A 807 23.13 -11.22 13.83
C SER A 807 22.51 -10.44 14.99
N GLU A 808 22.70 -9.12 15.06
CA GLU A 808 22.06 -8.28 16.08
C GLU A 808 20.54 -8.23 15.85
N GLY A 809 20.09 -8.10 14.61
CA GLY A 809 18.66 -8.12 14.25
C GLY A 809 17.97 -9.44 14.63
N LEU A 810 18.68 -10.56 14.52
CA LEU A 810 18.21 -11.90 14.88
C LEU A 810 18.52 -12.31 16.33
N GLY A 811 19.20 -11.47 17.11
CA GLY A 811 19.59 -11.76 18.49
C GLY A 811 20.53 -12.95 18.66
N LEU A 812 21.47 -13.17 17.72
CA LEU A 812 22.36 -14.33 17.71
C LEU A 812 23.65 -14.11 18.50
N LEU A 813 24.08 -15.13 19.25
CA LEU A 813 25.38 -15.19 19.92
C LEU A 813 26.45 -15.87 19.03
N ALA A 814 27.66 -15.33 19.00
CA ALA A 814 28.79 -15.86 18.21
C ALA A 814 29.61 -16.92 18.98
N GLU A 815 28.93 -17.97 19.47
CA GLU A 815 29.54 -19.09 20.22
C GLU A 815 29.61 -20.36 19.35
N ASP A 816 30.65 -21.18 19.57
CA ASP A 816 30.95 -22.35 18.72
C ASP A 816 29.96 -23.51 18.89
N ASP A 817 29.30 -23.58 20.04
CA ASP A 817 28.29 -24.58 20.37
C ASP A 817 26.87 -24.11 20.05
N TYR A 818 26.66 -22.98 19.35
CA TYR A 818 25.32 -22.51 18.99
C TYR A 818 25.01 -22.64 17.50
N TYR A 819 23.81 -23.10 17.19
CA TYR A 819 23.29 -23.27 15.84
C TYR A 819 21.98 -22.51 15.64
N THR A 820 21.87 -21.80 14.52
CA THR A 820 20.65 -21.12 14.11
C THR A 820 19.82 -22.07 13.27
N ILE A 821 18.58 -22.29 13.71
CA ILE A 821 17.58 -23.11 13.04
C ILE A 821 16.46 -22.19 12.54
N PHE A 822 16.04 -22.39 11.29
CA PHE A 822 14.99 -21.58 10.67
C PHE A 822 14.25 -22.38 9.60
N ARG A 823 12.99 -22.01 9.34
CA ARG A 823 12.14 -22.62 8.32
C ARG A 823 11.93 -21.64 7.18
N GLU A 824 12.04 -22.12 5.94
CA GLU A 824 11.64 -21.36 4.77
C GLU A 824 10.16 -21.60 4.46
N ASP A 825 9.39 -20.54 4.28
CA ASP A 825 7.93 -20.60 4.29
C ASP A 825 7.35 -21.30 3.05
N ARG A 826 7.89 -21.05 1.86
CA ARG A 826 7.34 -21.58 0.60
C ARG A 826 7.59 -23.09 0.46
N SER A 827 8.79 -23.54 0.77
CA SER A 827 9.23 -24.94 0.66
C SER A 827 8.94 -25.77 1.90
N ASN A 828 8.63 -25.13 3.03
CA ASN A 828 8.50 -25.73 4.36
C ASN A 828 9.74 -26.50 4.84
N LEU A 829 10.91 -26.21 4.26
CA LEU A 829 12.16 -26.85 4.66
C LEU A 829 12.78 -26.13 5.86
N TRP A 830 13.26 -26.94 6.80
CA TRP A 830 14.11 -26.51 7.91
C TRP A 830 15.58 -26.50 7.52
N TYR A 831 16.27 -25.46 7.95
CA TYR A 831 17.69 -25.24 7.75
C TYR A 831 18.36 -25.08 9.10
N ILE A 832 19.61 -25.52 9.17
CA ILE A 832 20.50 -25.34 10.32
C ILE A 832 21.82 -24.75 9.83
N ARG A 833 22.35 -23.77 10.57
CA ARG A 833 23.64 -23.11 10.31
C ARG A 833 24.37 -22.90 11.63
N LYS A 834 25.70 -22.85 11.60
CA LYS A 834 26.47 -22.37 12.76
C LYS A 834 26.16 -20.90 12.97
N SER A 835 25.90 -20.52 14.22
CA SER A 835 25.53 -19.13 14.54
C SER A 835 26.70 -18.19 14.28
N ARG A 836 27.92 -18.62 14.63
CA ARG A 836 29.17 -17.89 14.36
C ARG A 836 29.30 -17.52 12.88
N ASP A 837 28.99 -18.43 11.95
CA ASP A 837 29.11 -18.16 10.51
C ASP A 837 28.19 -17.01 10.09
N ILE A 838 26.95 -16.96 10.61
CA ILE A 838 26.01 -15.86 10.34
C ILE A 838 26.51 -14.55 10.96
N CYS A 839 27.02 -14.58 12.19
CA CYS A 839 27.56 -13.40 12.87
C CYS A 839 28.80 -12.83 12.15
N GLU A 840 29.72 -13.68 11.72
CA GLU A 840 31.00 -13.26 11.14
C GLU A 840 30.91 -12.97 9.64
N GLN A 841 30.15 -13.75 8.89
CA GLN A 841 30.09 -13.68 7.41
C GLN A 841 28.78 -13.09 6.88
N GLY A 842 27.70 -13.14 7.68
CA GLY A 842 26.36 -12.78 7.25
C GLY A 842 25.60 -13.94 6.60
N MET A 843 24.58 -13.64 5.80
CA MET A 843 23.77 -14.63 5.10
C MET A 843 23.92 -14.50 3.58
N PHE A 844 24.22 -15.62 2.93
CA PHE A 844 24.22 -15.73 1.47
C PHE A 844 22.83 -16.06 0.95
N ILE A 845 22.46 -15.44 -0.17
CA ILE A 845 21.21 -15.70 -0.87
C ILE A 845 21.45 -15.85 -2.39
N SER A 846 20.71 -16.74 -3.03
CA SER A 846 20.63 -16.86 -4.49
C SER A 846 19.19 -17.18 -4.89
N LEU A 847 18.62 -16.30 -5.72
CA LEU A 847 17.22 -16.33 -6.14
C LEU A 847 17.14 -16.37 -7.66
N ASN A 848 16.28 -17.23 -8.19
CA ASN A 848 15.84 -17.20 -9.58
C ASN A 848 14.97 -15.96 -9.85
N GLY A 849 14.57 -15.77 -11.10
CA GLY A 849 13.75 -14.64 -11.50
C GLY A 849 12.42 -14.62 -10.75
N PHE A 850 12.07 -13.46 -10.17
CA PHE A 850 10.84 -13.27 -9.40
C PHE A 850 10.67 -14.23 -8.19
N GLU A 851 11.74 -14.90 -7.76
CA GLU A 851 11.68 -15.81 -6.62
C GLU A 851 11.65 -15.04 -5.30
N THR A 852 10.77 -15.48 -4.40
CA THR A 852 10.71 -15.05 -3.00
C THR A 852 11.27 -16.15 -2.10
N GLN A 853 11.95 -15.74 -1.03
CA GLN A 853 12.36 -16.63 0.05
C GLN A 853 12.12 -15.95 1.39
N ILE A 854 11.32 -16.59 2.25
CA ILE A 854 10.94 -16.02 3.55
C ILE A 854 11.36 -17.00 4.63
N PHE A 855 12.26 -16.59 5.51
CA PHE A 855 12.64 -17.36 6.68
C PHE A 855 11.85 -16.90 7.90
N MET A 856 11.24 -17.86 8.57
CA MET A 856 10.48 -17.70 9.80
C MET A 856 10.90 -18.79 10.81
N ASP A 857 10.29 -18.75 11.99
CA ASP A 857 10.54 -19.71 13.08
C ASP A 857 12.05 -19.80 13.42
N ILE A 858 12.74 -18.67 13.29
CA ILE A 858 14.17 -18.52 13.49
C ILE A 858 14.47 -18.57 14.98
N ARG A 859 15.36 -19.46 15.38
CA ARG A 859 15.81 -19.60 16.76
C ARG A 859 17.25 -20.06 16.83
N GLN A 860 17.90 -19.75 17.95
CA GLN A 860 19.24 -20.21 18.26
C GLN A 860 19.16 -21.33 19.30
N GLU A 861 19.85 -22.44 19.06
CA GLU A 861 19.91 -23.58 19.98
C GLU A 861 21.36 -23.93 20.31
N ARG A 862 21.61 -24.28 21.57
CA ARG A 862 22.91 -24.75 22.05
C ARG A 862 23.05 -26.26 21.82
N ASP A 863 24.16 -26.67 21.24
CA ASP A 863 24.52 -28.06 20.99
C ASP A 863 25.15 -28.69 22.25
N VAL A 864 24.31 -29.37 23.02
CA VAL A 864 24.72 -29.98 24.29
C VAL A 864 25.46 -31.32 24.08
N ASN A 865 25.15 -32.05 23.01
CA ASN A 865 25.58 -33.44 22.80
C ASN A 865 26.31 -33.68 21.47
N GLY A 866 26.56 -32.64 20.67
CA GLY A 866 27.23 -32.73 19.36
C GLY A 866 26.29 -33.04 18.19
N SER A 867 24.99 -33.26 18.45
CA SER A 867 24.03 -33.67 17.42
C SER A 867 23.74 -32.56 16.42
N LEU A 868 23.65 -31.31 16.86
CA LEU A 868 23.38 -30.18 15.98
C LEU A 868 24.56 -29.91 15.04
N LYS A 869 25.80 -30.04 15.56
CA LYS A 869 27.01 -29.97 14.75
C LYS A 869 27.05 -31.03 13.66
N GLU A 870 26.85 -32.29 14.02
CA GLU A 870 26.84 -33.41 13.06
C GLU A 870 25.74 -33.25 12.02
N LEU A 871 24.53 -32.86 12.44
CA LEU A 871 23.41 -32.61 11.55
C LEU A 871 23.70 -31.45 10.59
N CYS A 872 24.28 -30.36 11.09
CA CYS A 872 24.65 -29.19 10.30
C CYS A 872 25.69 -29.55 9.23
N ASP A 873 26.75 -30.27 9.62
CA ASP A 873 27.80 -30.72 8.70
C ASP A 873 27.22 -31.72 7.66
N PHE A 874 26.30 -32.61 8.06
CA PHE A 874 25.65 -33.58 7.15
C PHE A 874 24.74 -32.91 6.12
N LEU A 875 23.91 -31.95 6.55
CA LEU A 875 23.03 -31.22 5.65
C LEU A 875 23.83 -30.30 4.73
N GLY A 876 24.96 -29.75 5.19
CA GLY A 876 25.91 -29.02 4.35
C GLY A 876 25.25 -27.86 3.59
N GLY A 877 24.31 -27.17 4.23
CA GLY A 877 23.54 -26.11 3.60
C GLY A 877 22.14 -26.50 3.10
N ARG A 878 21.87 -27.79 2.87
CA ARG A 878 20.57 -28.25 2.35
C ARG A 878 19.47 -28.15 3.40
N GLY A 879 18.24 -27.89 2.95
CA GLY A 879 17.06 -27.93 3.80
C GLY A 879 16.52 -29.36 3.96
N CYS A 880 15.77 -29.61 5.03
CA CYS A 880 15.10 -30.89 5.29
C CYS A 880 13.65 -30.67 5.76
N GLN A 881 12.76 -31.63 5.53
CA GLN A 881 11.35 -31.50 5.93
C GLN A 881 11.16 -31.55 7.46
N ASP A 882 11.99 -32.32 8.15
CA ASP A 882 11.94 -32.50 9.60
C ASP A 882 13.35 -32.76 10.15
N LEU A 883 13.79 -31.91 11.08
CA LEU A 883 15.13 -31.98 11.64
C LEU A 883 15.35 -33.26 12.45
N HIS A 884 14.31 -33.73 13.15
CA HIS A 884 14.40 -34.94 13.96
C HIS A 884 14.60 -36.18 13.09
N THR A 885 13.85 -36.28 12.00
CA THR A 885 13.97 -37.35 11.01
C THR A 885 15.33 -37.33 10.32
N ALA A 886 15.81 -36.15 9.91
CA ALA A 886 17.14 -36.00 9.33
C ALA A 886 18.26 -36.40 10.30
N TRP A 887 18.14 -36.03 11.59
CA TRP A 887 19.04 -36.46 12.64
C TRP A 887 19.02 -37.99 12.81
N GLN A 888 17.84 -38.60 12.89
CA GLN A 888 17.73 -40.05 13.00
C GLN A 888 18.36 -40.78 11.80
N ASP A 889 18.16 -40.28 10.59
CA ASP A 889 18.72 -40.87 9.37
C ASP A 889 20.25 -40.78 9.33
N LEU A 890 20.83 -39.74 9.91
CA LEU A 890 22.26 -39.60 10.10
C LEU A 890 22.78 -40.51 11.23
N HIS A 891 22.22 -40.36 12.42
CA HIS A 891 22.65 -41.03 13.64
C HIS A 891 22.55 -42.55 13.51
N TYR A 892 21.46 -43.05 12.92
CA TYR A 892 21.21 -44.47 12.70
C TYR A 892 21.59 -44.96 11.31
N LYS A 893 22.38 -44.20 10.53
CA LYS A 893 22.72 -44.54 9.13
C LYS A 893 23.18 -45.99 8.95
N ASN A 894 24.15 -46.45 9.75
CA ASN A 894 24.68 -47.81 9.64
C ASN A 894 23.65 -48.87 10.04
N LEU A 895 22.84 -48.57 11.06
CA LEU A 895 21.74 -49.44 11.50
C LEU A 895 20.67 -49.56 10.40
N TYR A 896 20.27 -48.44 9.79
CA TYR A 896 19.29 -48.40 8.72
C TYR A 896 19.79 -49.06 7.43
N GLN A 897 21.08 -48.94 7.10
CA GLN A 897 21.67 -49.68 5.99
C GLN A 897 21.66 -51.19 6.23
N ALA A 898 22.04 -51.62 7.45
CA ALA A 898 21.94 -53.04 7.82
C ALA A 898 20.48 -53.52 7.77
N PHE A 899 19.53 -52.69 8.19
CA PHE A 899 18.11 -53.01 8.18
C PHE A 899 17.49 -53.03 6.76
N GLN A 900 17.92 -52.14 5.87
CA GLN A 900 17.48 -52.14 4.48
C GLN A 900 17.84 -53.46 3.77
N ASN A 901 18.99 -54.04 4.11
CA ASN A 901 19.38 -55.36 3.59
C ASN A 901 18.48 -56.49 4.12
N VAL A 902 17.89 -56.32 5.31
CA VAL A 902 16.86 -57.24 5.82
C VAL A 902 15.59 -57.12 4.99
N ILE A 903 15.16 -55.89 4.68
CA ILE A 903 13.96 -55.59 3.88
C ILE A 903 14.36 -55.37 2.41
N SER A 904 15.07 -56.34 1.83
CA SER A 904 15.55 -56.20 0.45
C SER A 904 14.41 -56.26 -0.57
N SER A 905 14.64 -55.71 -1.76
CA SER A 905 13.67 -55.80 -2.88
C SER A 905 13.39 -57.26 -3.27
N GLU A 906 14.39 -58.15 -3.20
CA GLU A 906 14.16 -59.58 -3.45
C GLU A 906 13.29 -60.23 -2.39
N LEU A 907 13.49 -59.87 -1.10
CA LEU A 907 12.63 -60.35 -0.03
C LEU A 907 11.19 -59.88 -0.22
N CYS A 908 11.01 -58.59 -0.50
CA CYS A 908 9.67 -58.01 -0.70
C CYS A 908 8.96 -58.61 -1.91
N THR A 909 9.68 -58.86 -3.00
CA THR A 909 9.14 -59.55 -4.18
C THR A 909 8.75 -60.98 -3.84
N ALA A 910 9.61 -61.74 -3.17
CA ALA A 910 9.32 -63.12 -2.77
C ALA A 910 8.12 -63.21 -1.82
N LEU A 911 7.99 -62.28 -0.86
CA LEU A 911 6.83 -62.18 0.04
C LEU A 911 5.57 -61.75 -0.71
N GLY A 912 5.68 -60.84 -1.68
CA GLY A 912 4.57 -60.41 -2.54
C GLY A 912 4.03 -61.52 -3.43
N SER A 913 4.92 -62.34 -4.00
CA SER A 913 4.54 -63.52 -4.79
C SER A 913 3.70 -64.52 -4.01
N LEU A 914 3.81 -64.59 -2.68
CA LEU A 914 2.96 -65.45 -1.84
C LEU A 914 1.48 -65.01 -1.81
N LYS A 915 1.16 -63.81 -2.34
CA LYS A 915 -0.22 -63.33 -2.54
C LYS A 915 -0.81 -63.80 -3.87
N MET A 916 0.02 -64.30 -4.79
CA MET A 916 -0.37 -64.68 -6.14
C MET A 916 -0.59 -66.19 -6.22
N SER A 917 -1.44 -66.64 -7.14
CA SER A 917 -1.64 -68.06 -7.41
C SER A 917 -0.46 -68.63 -8.21
N ALA A 918 -0.24 -69.95 -8.12
CA ALA A 918 0.85 -70.63 -8.83
C ALA A 918 0.78 -70.48 -10.36
N LYS A 919 -0.39 -70.12 -10.93
CA LYS A 919 -0.57 -69.83 -12.36
C LYS A 919 -0.07 -68.44 -12.78
N GLU A 920 0.08 -67.52 -11.84
CA GLU A 920 0.42 -66.11 -12.08
C GLU A 920 1.92 -65.82 -11.89
N LEU A 921 2.73 -66.81 -11.50
CA LEU A 921 4.15 -66.67 -11.16
C LEU A 921 5.06 -67.39 -12.16
N LYS A 922 6.22 -66.80 -12.48
CA LYS A 922 7.26 -67.48 -13.27
C LYS A 922 7.99 -68.52 -12.42
N GLU A 923 8.56 -69.55 -13.04
CA GLU A 923 9.22 -70.68 -12.33
C GLU A 923 10.36 -70.24 -11.38
N ALA A 924 11.11 -69.19 -11.75
CA ALA A 924 12.16 -68.62 -10.91
C ALA A 924 11.62 -67.87 -9.68
N GLU A 925 10.42 -67.26 -9.78
CA GLU A 925 9.73 -66.57 -8.68
C GLU A 925 9.12 -67.60 -7.73
N LEU A 926 8.61 -68.71 -8.27
CA LEU A 926 8.08 -69.85 -7.51
C LEU A 926 9.13 -70.47 -6.57
N LYS A 927 10.39 -70.62 -7.03
CA LYS A 927 11.49 -71.12 -6.19
C LYS A 927 11.82 -70.19 -5.01
N LYS A 928 11.69 -68.88 -5.22
CA LYS A 928 11.96 -67.85 -4.18
C LYS A 928 10.77 -67.68 -3.23
N ALA A 929 9.53 -67.83 -3.72
CA ALA A 929 8.29 -67.78 -2.96
C ALA A 929 7.99 -69.08 -2.18
N THR A 930 9.00 -69.64 -1.51
CA THR A 930 8.88 -70.79 -0.60
C THR A 930 9.42 -70.46 0.79
N ALA A 931 8.99 -71.18 1.81
CA ALA A 931 9.51 -71.01 3.18
C ALA A 931 11.04 -71.09 3.24
N SER A 932 11.64 -72.01 2.48
CA SER A 932 13.09 -72.16 2.38
C SER A 932 13.75 -71.01 1.59
N GLY A 933 13.10 -70.53 0.52
CA GLY A 933 13.58 -69.42 -0.30
C GLY A 933 13.61 -68.10 0.46
N VAL A 934 12.50 -67.75 1.12
CA VAL A 934 12.39 -66.53 1.93
C VAL A 934 13.31 -66.58 3.15
N LYS A 935 13.43 -67.73 3.82
CA LYS A 935 14.38 -67.90 4.94
C LYS A 935 15.83 -67.62 4.50
N LYS A 936 16.23 -68.14 3.33
CA LYS A 936 17.57 -67.90 2.78
C LYS A 936 17.84 -66.42 2.46
N LEU A 937 16.81 -65.69 2.02
CA LEU A 937 16.92 -64.25 1.70
C LEU A 937 17.07 -63.38 2.95
N ILE A 938 16.47 -63.77 4.09
CA ILE A 938 16.46 -62.94 5.30
C ILE A 938 17.55 -63.31 6.32
N SER A 939 18.00 -64.57 6.42
CA SER A 939 18.85 -65.04 7.53
C SER A 939 20.17 -64.28 7.68
N THR A 940 20.99 -64.18 6.63
CA THR A 940 22.30 -63.50 6.70
C THR A 940 22.18 -61.99 6.92
N PRO A 941 21.30 -61.25 6.19
CA PRO A 941 21.07 -59.84 6.49
C PRO A 941 20.56 -59.60 7.91
N LEU A 942 19.69 -60.48 8.43
CA LEU A 942 19.12 -60.34 9.77
C LEU A 942 20.17 -60.56 10.86
N GLU A 943 21.08 -61.54 10.71
CA GLU A 943 22.21 -61.73 11.62
C GLU A 943 23.11 -60.49 11.68
N TYR A 944 23.41 -59.91 10.52
CA TYR A 944 24.20 -58.68 10.44
C TYR A 944 23.48 -57.50 11.10
N PHE A 945 22.19 -57.32 10.82
CA PHE A 945 21.38 -56.28 11.46
C PHE A 945 21.35 -56.40 12.98
N TYR A 946 21.15 -57.60 13.55
CA TYR A 946 21.16 -57.80 15.00
C TYR A 946 22.52 -57.51 15.64
N LYS A 947 23.62 -57.82 14.93
CA LYS A 947 24.95 -57.44 15.39
C LYS A 947 25.07 -55.91 15.49
N THR A 948 24.73 -55.18 14.43
CA THR A 948 24.75 -53.72 14.42
C THR A 948 23.79 -53.12 15.45
N ALA A 949 22.57 -53.67 15.57
CA ALA A 949 21.58 -53.23 16.56
C ALA A 949 22.08 -53.37 18.00
N ASN A 950 22.78 -54.46 18.32
CA ASN A 950 23.37 -54.66 19.64
C ASN A 950 24.46 -53.63 19.96
N GLU A 951 25.30 -53.28 18.98
CA GLU A 951 26.32 -52.23 19.15
C GLU A 951 25.71 -50.85 19.44
N PHE A 952 24.60 -50.51 18.76
CA PHE A 952 23.86 -49.27 19.02
C PHE A 952 23.14 -49.30 20.37
N ALA A 953 22.38 -50.36 20.65
CA ALA A 953 21.61 -50.48 21.88
C ALA A 953 22.49 -50.54 23.13
N GLU A 954 23.66 -51.18 23.07
CA GLU A 954 24.61 -51.20 24.18
C GLU A 954 25.10 -49.80 24.53
N LYS A 955 25.55 -49.03 23.52
CA LYS A 955 26.02 -47.66 23.71
C LYS A 955 24.93 -46.76 24.29
N GLU A 956 23.75 -46.79 23.68
CA GLU A 956 22.62 -45.96 24.12
C GLU A 956 22.12 -46.36 25.52
N TYR A 957 22.02 -47.66 25.80
CA TYR A 957 21.62 -48.15 27.12
C TYR A 957 22.62 -47.71 28.20
N ILE A 958 23.92 -47.78 27.92
CA ILE A 958 24.95 -47.33 28.87
C ILE A 958 24.81 -45.84 29.18
N VAL A 959 24.56 -45.01 28.16
CA VAL A 959 24.37 -43.55 28.34
C VAL A 959 23.12 -43.27 29.17
N GLU A 960 21.97 -43.84 28.80
CA GLU A 960 20.70 -43.62 29.49
C GLU A 960 20.75 -44.07 30.97
N GLN A 961 21.39 -45.20 31.24
CA GLN A 961 21.54 -45.68 32.62
C GLN A 961 22.48 -44.79 33.42
N LYS A 962 23.54 -44.24 32.82
CA LYS A 962 24.41 -43.26 33.49
C LYS A 962 23.67 -41.97 33.81
N GLU A 963 22.85 -41.47 32.90
CA GLU A 963 22.01 -40.28 33.13
C GLU A 963 20.95 -40.52 34.22
N LEU A 964 20.31 -41.69 34.21
CA LEU A 964 19.34 -42.08 35.24
C LEU A 964 20.00 -42.14 36.61
N ILE A 965 21.17 -42.80 36.71
CA ILE A 965 21.97 -42.87 37.94
C ILE A 965 22.39 -41.46 38.39
N ALA A 966 22.82 -40.59 37.47
CA ALA A 966 23.22 -39.22 37.79
C ALA A 966 22.05 -38.37 38.29
N LYS A 967 20.86 -38.53 37.69
CA LYS A 967 19.63 -37.85 38.13
C LYS A 967 19.18 -38.32 39.51
N GLU A 968 19.14 -39.63 39.73
CA GLU A 968 18.79 -40.22 41.02
C GLU A 968 19.83 -39.84 42.09
N LYS A 969 21.11 -39.76 41.72
CA LYS A 969 22.18 -39.23 42.56
C LYS A 969 21.92 -37.78 42.96
N ALA A 970 21.66 -36.89 42.01
CA ALA A 970 21.40 -35.47 42.28
C ALA A 970 20.14 -35.28 43.14
N GLU A 971 19.08 -36.06 42.91
CA GLU A 971 17.86 -36.02 43.71
C GLU A 971 18.10 -36.47 45.16
N ILE A 972 18.87 -37.54 45.36
CA ILE A 972 19.26 -38.01 46.70
C ILE A 972 20.20 -37.01 47.38
N GLU A 973 21.15 -36.40 46.65
CA GLU A 973 22.03 -35.35 47.18
C GLU A 973 21.24 -34.12 47.63
N LEU A 974 20.24 -33.70 46.86
CA LEU A 974 19.33 -32.62 47.23
C LEU A 974 18.52 -32.97 48.49
N GLN A 975 17.96 -34.18 48.56
CA GLN A 975 17.24 -34.66 49.75
C GLN A 975 18.15 -34.75 50.99
N ILE A 976 19.42 -35.13 50.82
CA ILE A 976 20.43 -35.14 51.89
C ILE A 976 20.69 -33.72 52.38
N GLU A 977 20.85 -32.74 51.48
CA GLU A 977 21.13 -31.35 51.84
C GLU A 977 19.94 -30.68 52.53
N GLU A 978 18.71 -30.92 52.04
CA GLU A 978 17.48 -30.49 52.69
C GLU A 978 17.36 -31.04 54.11
N GLU A 979 17.65 -32.32 54.32
CA GLU A 979 17.57 -32.93 55.65
C GLU A 979 18.71 -32.50 56.58
N LYS A 980 19.92 -32.25 56.06
CA LYS A 980 21.01 -31.64 56.84
C LYS A 980 20.63 -30.24 57.32
N THR A 981 20.04 -29.43 56.44
CA THR A 981 19.58 -28.07 56.77
C THR A 981 18.46 -28.11 57.83
N LYS A 982 17.48 -29.02 57.70
CA LYS A 982 16.44 -29.23 58.73
C LYS A 982 17.04 -29.61 60.09
N LEU A 983 18.04 -30.50 60.10
CA LEU A 983 18.73 -30.91 61.33
C LEU A 983 19.57 -29.77 61.94
N GLU A 984 20.18 -28.93 61.12
CA GLU A 984 20.96 -27.77 61.55
C GLU A 984 20.07 -26.68 62.16
N VAL A 985 18.95 -26.36 61.51
CA VAL A 985 17.91 -25.45 62.04
C VAL A 985 17.37 -25.97 63.38
N ALA A 986 17.04 -27.26 63.46
CA ALA A 986 16.59 -27.89 64.70
C ALA A 986 17.67 -27.86 65.81
N GLY A 987 18.95 -28.04 65.44
CA GLY A 987 20.10 -27.96 66.35
C GLY A 987 20.35 -26.54 66.88
N ASN A 988 20.21 -25.52 66.03
CA ASN A 988 20.34 -24.11 66.41
C ASN A 988 19.19 -23.67 67.33
N LEU A 989 17.95 -24.11 67.06
CA LEU A 989 16.79 -23.95 67.96
C LEU A 989 16.99 -24.64 69.32
N ALA A 990 17.65 -25.80 69.35
CA ALA A 990 17.97 -26.51 70.60
C ALA A 990 19.07 -25.80 71.42
N LYS A 991 20.08 -25.21 70.77
CA LYS A 991 21.13 -24.41 71.42
C LYS A 991 20.60 -23.11 72.03
N ALA A 992 19.63 -22.45 71.39
CA ALA A 992 19.02 -21.22 71.89
C ALA A 992 18.18 -21.41 73.18
N LYS A 993 17.81 -22.64 73.55
CA LYS A 993 16.95 -22.95 74.72
C LYS A 993 17.70 -23.42 75.99
N SER A 994 18.99 -23.14 76.12
CA SER A 994 19.82 -23.41 77.31
C SER A 994 19.55 -24.75 78.04
N SER A 995 19.61 -25.87 77.33
CA SER A 995 19.60 -27.19 77.97
C SER A 995 20.90 -27.96 77.68
N ALA A 996 21.56 -28.40 78.75
CA ALA A 996 22.92 -28.94 78.78
C ALA A 996 23.08 -30.37 78.17
N LYS A 997 22.32 -30.72 77.13
CA LYS A 997 22.52 -31.97 76.37
C LYS A 997 22.25 -31.76 74.88
N ALA A 998 23.20 -31.14 74.19
CA ALA A 998 23.26 -31.22 72.73
C ALA A 998 23.73 -32.63 72.31
N LYS A 999 22.84 -33.63 72.41
CA LYS A 999 23.03 -34.92 71.72
C LYS A 999 23.00 -34.62 70.22
N LYS A 1000 24.00 -35.10 69.46
CA LYS A 1000 23.97 -35.15 67.99
C LYS A 1000 22.60 -35.65 67.54
N LEU A 1001 21.76 -34.77 66.98
CA LEU A 1001 20.54 -35.19 66.29
C LEU A 1001 21.00 -35.96 65.05
N SER A 1002 20.70 -37.27 64.99
CA SER A 1002 20.96 -38.11 63.82
C SER A 1002 19.64 -38.56 63.22
N SER A 1003 19.38 -38.25 61.96
CA SER A 1003 18.22 -38.76 61.23
C SER A 1003 18.50 -40.17 60.68
N PRO A 1004 17.68 -41.19 61.03
CA PRO A 1004 17.75 -42.50 60.40
C PRO A 1004 17.54 -42.45 58.88
N PHE A 1005 16.69 -41.52 58.43
CA PHE A 1005 16.42 -41.27 57.02
C PHE A 1005 17.63 -40.70 56.28
N LEU A 1006 18.39 -39.78 56.90
CA LEU A 1006 19.66 -39.27 56.33
C LEU A 1006 20.68 -40.40 56.12
N LYS A 1007 20.83 -41.32 57.09
CA LYS A 1007 21.70 -42.50 56.94
C LYS A 1007 21.23 -43.45 55.84
N GLU A 1008 19.91 -43.56 55.64
CA GLU A 1008 19.34 -44.38 54.57
C GLU A 1008 19.61 -43.75 53.19
N LEU A 1009 19.49 -42.42 53.07
CA LEU A 1009 19.85 -41.69 51.85
C LEU A 1009 21.34 -41.77 51.54
N GLU A 1010 22.23 -41.57 52.53
CA GLU A 1010 23.69 -41.74 52.37
C GLU A 1010 24.05 -43.18 51.94
N LYS A 1011 23.34 -44.18 52.44
CA LYS A 1011 23.51 -45.58 52.03
C LYS A 1011 23.03 -45.83 50.60
N LYS A 1012 21.89 -45.25 50.19
CA LYS A 1012 21.39 -45.33 48.81
C LYS A 1012 22.35 -44.64 47.84
N LEU A 1013 22.87 -43.47 48.21
CA LEU A 1013 23.89 -42.74 47.45
C LEU A 1013 25.15 -43.60 47.25
N ALA A 1014 25.69 -44.18 48.33
CA ALA A 1014 26.87 -45.06 48.25
C ALA A 1014 26.62 -46.36 47.45
N ALA A 1015 25.38 -46.83 47.37
CA ALA A 1015 25.00 -47.98 46.55
C ALA A 1015 24.92 -47.60 45.07
N LEU A 1016 24.36 -46.43 44.74
CA LEU A 1016 24.31 -45.88 43.39
C LEU A 1016 25.72 -45.62 42.84
N GLU A 1017 26.63 -45.09 43.65
CA GLU A 1017 28.04 -44.87 43.26
C GLU A 1017 28.80 -46.15 42.89
N LYS A 1018 28.35 -47.31 43.37
CA LYS A 1018 28.95 -48.63 43.08
C LYS A 1018 28.21 -49.41 41.98
N THR A 1019 27.15 -48.83 41.40
CA THR A 1019 26.32 -49.53 40.42
C THR A 1019 27.04 -49.63 39.07
N THR A 1020 27.19 -50.85 38.56
CA THR A 1020 27.75 -51.12 37.22
C THR A 1020 26.63 -51.40 36.22
N VAL A 1021 26.59 -50.63 35.14
CA VAL A 1021 25.59 -50.80 34.07
C VAL A 1021 25.97 -52.01 33.20
N LYS A 1022 25.05 -52.97 33.05
CA LYS A 1022 25.22 -54.15 32.18
C LYS A 1022 24.08 -54.21 31.15
N PHE A 1023 24.44 -54.22 29.86
CA PHE A 1023 23.51 -54.42 28.75
C PHE A 1023 23.35 -55.91 28.42
N THR A 1024 22.15 -56.34 28.04
CA THR A 1024 21.87 -57.70 27.57
C THR A 1024 21.60 -57.67 26.07
N PRO A 1025 22.45 -58.29 25.22
CA PRO A 1025 22.25 -58.27 23.77
C PRO A 1025 20.96 -58.97 23.32
N PHE A 1026 20.34 -58.42 22.28
CA PHE A 1026 19.27 -59.08 21.52
C PHE A 1026 19.80 -60.36 20.87
N VAL A 1027 19.05 -61.44 21.03
CA VAL A 1027 19.38 -62.75 20.46
C VAL A 1027 18.49 -62.99 19.25
N LEU A 1028 19.09 -63.39 18.12
CA LEU A 1028 18.35 -63.79 16.92
C LEU A 1028 17.33 -64.89 17.26
N PRO A 1029 16.04 -64.72 16.90
CA PRO A 1029 15.06 -65.75 17.21
C PRO A 1029 15.34 -67.07 16.47
N LYS A 1030 15.23 -68.19 17.21
CA LYS A 1030 15.55 -69.54 16.72
C LYS A 1030 14.64 -70.02 15.57
N SER A 1031 13.46 -69.43 15.43
CA SER A 1031 12.50 -69.71 14.35
C SER A 1031 11.51 -68.56 14.19
N PHE A 1032 11.26 -68.15 12.95
CA PHE A 1032 10.23 -67.16 12.60
C PHE A 1032 9.06 -67.88 11.94
N ALA A 1033 7.83 -67.55 12.33
CA ALA A 1033 6.63 -68.25 11.87
C ALA A 1033 6.35 -67.95 10.39
N PHE A 1034 6.70 -68.88 9.51
CA PHE A 1034 6.43 -68.75 8.08
C PHE A 1034 5.00 -69.21 7.77
N PRO A 1035 4.17 -68.41 7.07
CA PRO A 1035 2.84 -68.85 6.68
C PRO A 1035 2.95 -69.92 5.58
N SER A 1036 2.39 -71.12 5.82
CA SER A 1036 2.54 -72.26 4.90
C SER A 1036 1.29 -72.48 4.05
N GLY A 1037 1.50 -72.73 2.74
CA GLY A 1037 0.59 -73.48 1.88
C GLY A 1037 -0.69 -72.81 1.37
N ARG A 1038 -0.89 -71.50 1.56
CA ARG A 1038 -2.07 -70.76 1.04
C ARG A 1038 -1.73 -69.32 0.66
N LYS A 1039 -2.62 -68.65 -0.08
CA LYS A 1039 -2.56 -67.19 -0.34
C LYS A 1039 -2.58 -66.44 0.99
N ILE A 1040 -1.57 -65.60 1.22
CA ILE A 1040 -1.39 -64.88 2.49
C ILE A 1040 -1.82 -63.41 2.40
N THR A 1041 -2.23 -62.83 3.52
CA THR A 1041 -2.61 -61.41 3.62
C THR A 1041 -1.42 -60.50 3.93
N ASN A 1042 -1.58 -59.18 3.76
CA ASN A 1042 -0.57 -58.20 4.16
C ASN A 1042 -0.25 -58.29 5.66
N ASP A 1043 -1.27 -58.43 6.50
CA ASP A 1043 -1.10 -58.68 7.95
C ASP A 1043 -0.21 -59.88 8.25
N GLU A 1044 -0.39 -61.00 7.54
CA GLU A 1044 0.43 -62.21 7.73
C GLU A 1044 1.89 -61.98 7.32
N ILE A 1045 2.12 -61.18 6.27
CA ILE A 1045 3.46 -60.75 5.84
C ILE A 1045 4.08 -59.80 6.87
N TYR A 1046 3.33 -58.82 7.38
CA TYR A 1046 3.81 -57.88 8.37
C TYR A 1046 4.10 -58.56 9.71
N LEU A 1047 3.29 -59.55 10.11
CA LEU A 1047 3.56 -60.41 11.26
C LEU A 1047 4.84 -61.24 11.08
N TYR A 1048 5.13 -61.70 9.86
CA TYR A 1048 6.37 -62.40 9.55
C TYR A 1048 7.59 -61.48 9.76
N ILE A 1049 7.56 -60.27 9.18
CA ILE A 1049 8.61 -59.26 9.36
C ILE A 1049 8.73 -58.85 10.83
N PHE A 1050 7.60 -58.64 11.53
CA PHE A 1050 7.58 -58.36 12.96
C PHE A 1050 8.24 -59.49 13.77
N SER A 1051 7.96 -60.75 13.44
CA SER A 1051 8.57 -61.90 14.12
C SER A 1051 10.09 -61.92 13.94
N ALA A 1052 10.59 -61.51 12.76
CA ALA A 1052 12.02 -61.33 12.48
C ALA A 1052 12.69 -60.34 13.45
N LEU A 1053 11.92 -59.37 13.94
CA LEU A 1053 12.36 -58.27 14.79
C LEU A 1053 11.94 -58.42 16.26
N ALA A 1054 11.30 -59.52 16.65
CA ALA A 1054 10.61 -59.65 17.93
C ALA A 1054 11.45 -59.23 19.17
N PRO A 1055 12.70 -59.68 19.36
CA PRO A 1055 13.55 -59.21 20.47
C PRO A 1055 13.80 -57.70 20.52
N ILE A 1056 13.90 -57.04 19.37
CA ILE A 1056 14.09 -55.58 19.29
C ILE A 1056 12.74 -54.88 19.49
N ALA A 1057 11.66 -55.42 18.93
CA ALA A 1057 10.29 -54.93 19.11
C ALA A 1057 9.80 -55.01 20.56
N GLU A 1058 10.28 -56.00 21.32
CA GLU A 1058 10.02 -56.15 22.76
C GLU A 1058 10.81 -55.16 23.63
N SER A 1059 11.75 -54.45 23.02
CA SER A 1059 12.50 -53.39 23.66
C SER A 1059 12.00 -52.03 23.17
N LYS A 1060 12.33 -50.97 23.90
CA LYS A 1060 12.05 -49.60 23.47
C LYS A 1060 12.79 -49.16 22.19
N PHE A 1061 13.78 -49.94 21.73
CA PHE A 1061 14.67 -49.53 20.65
C PHE A 1061 14.00 -49.60 19.27
N ALA A 1062 13.01 -50.47 19.04
CA ALA A 1062 12.31 -50.50 17.77
C ALA A 1062 11.62 -49.16 17.45
N ARG A 1063 10.94 -48.58 18.45
CA ARG A 1063 10.32 -47.25 18.33
C ARG A 1063 11.32 -46.11 18.43
N LYS A 1064 12.34 -46.23 19.28
CA LYS A 1064 13.41 -45.22 19.39
C LYS A 1064 14.15 -45.02 18.07
N TRP A 1065 14.38 -46.11 17.34
CA TRP A 1065 15.02 -46.11 16.02
C TRP A 1065 14.01 -45.97 14.87
N SER A 1066 12.75 -45.61 15.15
CA SER A 1066 11.71 -45.40 14.13
C SER A 1066 11.64 -46.53 13.09
N LEU A 1067 11.81 -47.79 13.49
CA LEU A 1067 11.88 -48.90 12.53
C LEU A 1067 10.57 -49.04 11.75
N GLU A 1068 9.43 -48.65 12.34
CA GLU A 1068 8.13 -48.63 11.67
C GLU A 1068 8.11 -47.68 10.47
N ARG A 1069 8.81 -46.54 10.58
CA ARG A 1069 8.99 -45.58 9.48
C ARG A 1069 9.84 -46.21 8.39
N LYS A 1070 10.99 -46.79 8.76
CA LYS A 1070 11.91 -47.42 7.78
C LYS A 1070 11.31 -48.63 7.08
N ILE A 1071 10.49 -49.44 7.76
CA ILE A 1071 9.76 -50.52 7.11
C ILE A 1071 8.81 -49.96 6.04
N ALA A 1072 8.04 -48.91 6.35
CA ALA A 1072 7.15 -48.28 5.39
C ALA A 1072 7.92 -47.67 4.20
N GLU A 1073 9.03 -46.96 4.46
CA GLU A 1073 9.91 -46.41 3.41
C GLU A 1073 10.49 -47.50 2.50
N PHE A 1074 11.05 -48.57 3.07
CA PHE A 1074 11.71 -49.64 2.30
C PHE A 1074 10.71 -50.51 1.53
N THR A 1075 9.48 -50.67 2.04
CA THR A 1075 8.45 -51.46 1.37
C THR A 1075 7.59 -50.66 0.39
N GLY A 1076 7.58 -49.33 0.43
CA GLY A 1076 6.61 -48.48 -0.26
C GLY A 1076 6.49 -48.68 -1.78
N ASN A 1077 7.58 -49.01 -2.47
CA ASN A 1077 7.61 -49.29 -3.92
C ASN A 1077 7.64 -50.79 -4.26
N THR A 1078 7.28 -51.65 -3.31
CA THR A 1078 7.35 -53.10 -3.46
C THR A 1078 5.95 -53.74 -3.43
N PRO A 1079 5.79 -54.99 -3.89
CA PRO A 1079 4.49 -55.67 -3.89
C PRO A 1079 3.86 -55.89 -2.50
N ILE A 1080 4.59 -55.62 -1.42
CA ILE A 1080 4.09 -55.72 -0.03
C ILE A 1080 3.90 -54.36 0.66
N GLY A 1081 4.27 -53.26 0.00
CA GLY A 1081 4.02 -51.91 0.49
C GLY A 1081 2.57 -51.53 0.34
N ASP A 1082 1.98 -51.05 1.43
CA ASP A 1082 0.70 -50.34 1.41
C ASP A 1082 0.71 -49.22 2.48
N MET A 1083 -0.30 -48.33 2.43
CA MET A 1083 -0.44 -47.22 3.38
C MET A 1083 -0.67 -47.69 4.83
N THR A 1084 -0.99 -48.97 5.05
CA THR A 1084 -1.32 -49.53 6.38
C THR A 1084 -0.10 -50.10 7.10
N SER A 1085 0.99 -50.40 6.39
CA SER A 1085 2.25 -50.92 6.94
C SER A 1085 2.80 -50.07 8.09
N PHE A 1086 2.88 -48.75 7.94
CA PHE A 1086 3.36 -47.84 8.99
C PHE A 1086 2.52 -47.95 10.26
N ASP A 1087 1.19 -47.87 10.13
CA ASP A 1087 0.26 -47.93 11.25
C ASP A 1087 0.26 -49.33 11.92
N PHE A 1088 0.40 -50.39 11.14
CA PHE A 1088 0.58 -51.76 11.65
C PHE A 1088 1.83 -51.86 12.53
N PHE A 1089 3.02 -51.50 12.01
CA PHE A 1089 4.26 -51.66 12.76
C PHE A 1089 4.35 -50.71 13.96
N LYS A 1090 3.84 -49.47 13.82
CA LYS A 1090 3.75 -48.52 14.92
C LYS A 1090 2.95 -49.10 16.10
N ARG A 1091 1.75 -49.64 15.83
CA ARG A 1091 0.91 -50.27 16.86
C ARG A 1091 1.51 -51.58 17.36
N ALA A 1092 2.11 -52.38 16.48
CA ALA A 1092 2.70 -53.66 16.84
C ALA A 1092 3.90 -53.49 17.79
N PHE A 1093 4.79 -52.53 17.53
CA PHE A 1093 5.91 -52.23 18.42
C PHE A 1093 5.44 -51.66 19.76
N MET A 1094 4.45 -50.76 19.77
CA MET A 1094 3.83 -50.28 21.03
C MET A 1094 3.27 -51.43 21.87
N ILE A 1095 2.57 -52.38 21.25
CA ILE A 1095 2.03 -53.56 21.95
C ILE A 1095 3.15 -54.48 22.44
N ALA A 1096 4.23 -54.61 21.68
CA ALA A 1096 5.33 -55.52 21.98
C ALA A 1096 6.21 -55.07 23.16
N GLU A 1097 6.36 -53.75 23.35
CA GLU A 1097 7.06 -53.14 24.49
C GLU A 1097 6.34 -53.38 25.83
N GLU A 1098 5.03 -53.66 25.80
CA GLU A 1098 4.25 -53.92 27.00
C GLU A 1098 4.66 -55.23 27.67
N LYS A 1099 4.60 -55.26 29.01
CA LYS A 1099 4.88 -56.48 29.77
C LYS A 1099 3.94 -57.60 29.35
N LEU A 1100 4.52 -58.74 28.96
CA LEU A 1100 3.77 -59.91 28.55
C LEU A 1100 2.85 -60.40 29.68
N PRO A 1101 1.58 -60.75 29.37
CA PRO A 1101 0.69 -61.39 30.33
C PRO A 1101 1.27 -62.73 30.79
N ARG A 1102 0.97 -63.12 32.04
CA ARG A 1102 1.51 -64.35 32.64
C ARG A 1102 0.89 -65.61 32.02
N LEU A 1103 -0.33 -65.50 31.50
CA LEU A 1103 -1.05 -66.52 30.75
C LEU A 1103 -1.20 -67.83 31.52
N THR A 1104 -1.57 -67.72 32.80
CA THR A 1104 -1.94 -68.85 33.67
C THR A 1104 -3.39 -68.68 34.15
N GLU A 1105 -4.08 -69.78 34.50
CA GLU A 1105 -5.46 -69.67 35.00
C GLU A 1105 -5.58 -68.76 36.24
N ALA A 1106 -4.57 -68.78 37.12
CA ALA A 1106 -4.50 -67.94 38.31
C ALA A 1106 -4.29 -66.44 37.99
N SER A 1107 -3.69 -66.10 36.85
CA SER A 1107 -3.38 -64.71 36.45
C SER A 1107 -4.39 -64.12 35.46
N ALA A 1108 -5.37 -64.90 34.98
CA ALA A 1108 -6.27 -64.49 33.91
C ALA A 1108 -7.03 -63.17 34.16
N LYS A 1109 -7.39 -62.85 35.41
CA LYS A 1109 -8.03 -61.55 35.75
C LYS A 1109 -7.03 -60.39 35.72
N GLU A 1110 -5.81 -60.61 36.20
CA GLU A 1110 -4.75 -59.61 36.19
C GLU A 1110 -4.29 -59.33 34.74
N ASP A 1111 -4.19 -60.38 33.92
CA ASP A 1111 -3.85 -60.27 32.50
C ASP A 1111 -4.93 -59.52 31.70
N LEU A 1112 -6.23 -59.77 31.96
CA LEU A 1112 -7.33 -59.02 31.34
C LEU A 1112 -7.28 -57.53 31.70
N LEU A 1113 -7.05 -57.23 32.99
CA LEU A 1113 -6.95 -55.86 33.46
C LEU A 1113 -5.71 -55.15 32.90
N ALA A 1114 -4.57 -55.84 32.82
CA ALA A 1114 -3.34 -55.30 32.26
C ALA A 1114 -3.51 -54.96 30.78
N ILE A 1115 -3.99 -55.91 29.96
CA ILE A 1115 -4.20 -55.67 28.52
C ILE A 1115 -5.21 -54.53 28.30
N ALA A 1116 -6.32 -54.52 29.04
CA ALA A 1116 -7.32 -53.46 28.92
C ALA A 1116 -6.75 -52.09 29.31
N SER A 1117 -5.94 -52.03 30.38
CA SER A 1117 -5.34 -50.79 30.86
C SER A 1117 -4.27 -50.27 29.88
N ASN A 1118 -3.43 -51.15 29.36
CA ASN A 1118 -2.37 -50.78 28.40
C ASN A 1118 -2.96 -50.25 27.09
N LEU A 1119 -4.12 -50.75 26.65
CA LEU A 1119 -4.81 -50.23 25.47
C LEU A 1119 -5.51 -48.90 25.75
N ALA A 1120 -6.27 -48.79 26.85
CA ALA A 1120 -7.24 -47.70 27.04
C ALA A 1120 -6.74 -46.56 27.94
N LEU A 1121 -5.84 -46.84 28.88
CA LEU A 1121 -5.38 -45.88 29.89
C LEU A 1121 -3.92 -45.44 29.71
N SER A 1122 -3.16 -46.09 28.82
CA SER A 1122 -1.79 -45.66 28.52
C SER A 1122 -1.75 -44.35 27.73
N GLU A 1123 -0.58 -43.71 27.73
CA GLU A 1123 -0.25 -42.59 26.83
C GLU A 1123 -0.42 -42.97 25.34
N ASN A 1124 -0.27 -44.25 25.01
CA ASN A 1124 -0.35 -44.77 23.65
C ASN A 1124 -1.80 -45.01 23.17
N SER A 1125 -2.79 -44.86 24.04
CA SER A 1125 -4.22 -45.09 23.74
C SER A 1125 -4.75 -44.27 22.56
N TRP A 1126 -4.22 -43.06 22.30
CA TRP A 1126 -4.53 -42.32 21.07
C TRP A 1126 -4.15 -43.11 19.82
N THR A 1127 -2.91 -43.62 19.78
CA THR A 1127 -2.40 -44.37 18.63
C THR A 1127 -3.04 -45.76 18.55
N LEU A 1128 -3.23 -46.44 19.68
CA LEU A 1128 -3.77 -47.79 19.72
C LEU A 1128 -5.28 -47.82 19.47
N LEU A 1129 -6.05 -46.86 19.99
CA LEU A 1129 -7.52 -46.90 19.97
C LEU A 1129 -8.18 -45.72 19.27
N GLY A 1130 -7.43 -44.68 18.89
CA GLY A 1130 -8.03 -43.41 18.43
C GLY A 1130 -8.72 -42.68 19.59
N ALA A 1131 -8.19 -42.85 20.81
CA ALA A 1131 -8.85 -42.39 22.02
C ALA A 1131 -8.86 -40.84 22.09
N ASN A 1132 -10.03 -40.22 22.09
CA ASN A 1132 -10.24 -38.77 22.22
C ASN A 1132 -10.91 -38.42 23.55
N GLU A 1133 -10.60 -37.27 24.13
CA GLU A 1133 -11.24 -36.80 25.38
C GLU A 1133 -12.33 -35.77 25.07
N PHE A 1134 -13.53 -35.98 25.61
CA PHE A 1134 -14.65 -35.04 25.51
C PHE A 1134 -15.42 -35.04 26.82
N ASN A 1135 -15.58 -33.85 27.42
CA ASN A 1135 -16.32 -33.64 28.67
C ASN A 1135 -15.81 -34.54 29.82
N GLY A 1136 -14.49 -34.66 29.98
CA GLY A 1136 -13.85 -35.49 31.01
C GLY A 1136 -14.03 -37.01 30.85
N THR A 1137 -14.53 -37.48 29.69
CA THR A 1137 -14.64 -38.90 29.35
C THR A 1137 -13.77 -39.22 28.15
N LYS A 1138 -13.07 -40.37 28.19
CA LYS A 1138 -12.19 -40.81 27.10
C LYS A 1138 -12.87 -41.84 26.21
N TRP A 1139 -13.00 -41.52 24.93
CA TRP A 1139 -13.76 -42.29 23.94
C TRP A 1139 -12.82 -42.96 22.93
N PHE A 1140 -12.98 -44.25 22.65
CA PHE A 1140 -12.22 -44.96 21.61
C PHE A 1140 -12.96 -45.07 20.27
N ASN A 1141 -12.22 -45.10 19.17
CA ASN A 1141 -12.76 -45.43 17.85
C ASN A 1141 -12.97 -46.94 17.71
N LYS A 1142 -14.15 -47.34 17.20
CA LYS A 1142 -14.58 -48.74 17.11
C LYS A 1142 -13.66 -49.59 16.25
N GLU A 1143 -13.40 -49.18 15.01
CA GLU A 1143 -12.62 -49.94 14.04
C GLU A 1143 -11.17 -50.11 14.51
N LYS A 1144 -10.61 -49.05 15.10
CA LYS A 1144 -9.26 -49.03 15.64
C LYS A 1144 -9.12 -49.91 16.88
N MET A 1145 -10.13 -49.91 17.76
CA MET A 1145 -10.19 -50.83 18.91
C MET A 1145 -10.23 -52.30 18.48
N GLU A 1146 -11.12 -52.65 17.54
CA GLU A 1146 -11.26 -54.02 17.05
C GLU A 1146 -9.96 -54.52 16.39
N SER A 1147 -9.36 -53.71 15.52
CA SER A 1147 -8.10 -54.06 14.86
C SER A 1147 -6.92 -54.14 15.83
N SER A 1148 -6.84 -53.27 16.85
CA SER A 1148 -5.76 -53.31 17.84
C SER A 1148 -5.89 -54.50 18.79
N LEU A 1149 -7.09 -54.91 19.18
CA LEU A 1149 -7.29 -56.16 19.91
C LEU A 1149 -6.90 -57.38 19.08
N ASP A 1150 -7.24 -57.40 17.79
CA ASP A 1150 -6.83 -58.49 16.91
C ASP A 1150 -5.31 -58.56 16.71
N LEU A 1151 -4.66 -57.41 16.54
CA LEU A 1151 -3.21 -57.29 16.45
C LEU A 1151 -2.52 -57.75 17.73
N TYR A 1152 -3.02 -57.32 18.90
CA TYR A 1152 -2.49 -57.76 20.20
C TYR A 1152 -2.60 -59.28 20.36
N LYS A 1153 -3.75 -59.86 20.00
CA LYS A 1153 -3.95 -61.31 19.98
C LYS A 1153 -2.94 -62.02 19.08
N LYS A 1154 -2.75 -61.53 17.85
CA LYS A 1154 -1.79 -62.07 16.87
C LYS A 1154 -0.36 -62.04 17.41
N ILE A 1155 0.07 -60.94 18.02
CA ILE A 1155 1.41 -60.79 18.62
C ILE A 1155 1.62 -61.78 19.78
N LEU A 1156 0.62 -61.97 20.66
CA LEU A 1156 0.72 -62.94 21.74
C LEU A 1156 0.74 -64.39 21.24
N LEU A 1157 -0.05 -64.71 20.21
CA LEU A 1157 -0.09 -66.05 19.62
C LEU A 1157 1.23 -66.43 18.95
N LEU A 1158 1.96 -65.47 18.37
CA LEU A 1158 3.30 -65.69 17.81
C LEU A 1158 4.31 -66.13 18.88
N LYS A 1159 4.16 -65.66 20.11
CA LYS A 1159 5.09 -65.91 21.23
C LYS A 1159 4.71 -67.11 22.09
N ALA A 1160 3.48 -67.60 21.97
CA ALA A 1160 2.93 -68.63 22.84
C ALA A 1160 3.46 -70.03 22.53
N SER A 1161 3.87 -70.77 23.55
CA SER A 1161 4.05 -72.22 23.45
C SER A 1161 2.71 -72.90 23.12
N ALA A 1162 2.75 -74.09 22.53
CA ALA A 1162 1.55 -74.80 22.06
C ALA A 1162 0.44 -74.90 23.14
N GLY A 1163 0.82 -75.07 24.42
CA GLY A 1163 -0.12 -75.15 25.55
C GLY A 1163 -0.76 -73.83 26.00
N LYS A 1164 -0.26 -72.66 25.55
CA LYS A 1164 -0.79 -71.33 25.94
C LYS A 1164 -1.74 -70.70 24.92
N LYS A 1165 -1.86 -71.27 23.71
CA LYS A 1165 -2.68 -70.71 22.62
C LYS A 1165 -4.18 -70.63 22.97
N ALA A 1166 -4.74 -71.71 23.52
CA ALA A 1166 -6.14 -71.76 23.92
C ALA A 1166 -6.49 -70.72 25.03
N ALA A 1167 -5.55 -70.45 25.94
CA ALA A 1167 -5.73 -69.43 26.98
C ALA A 1167 -5.80 -68.02 26.39
N ILE A 1168 -4.96 -67.70 25.40
CA ILE A 1168 -4.97 -66.41 24.69
C ILE A 1168 -6.30 -66.21 23.95
N GLU A 1169 -6.78 -67.21 23.22
CA GLU A 1169 -8.07 -67.13 22.53
C GLU A 1169 -9.23 -66.86 23.50
N SER A 1170 -9.22 -67.52 24.66
CA SER A 1170 -10.21 -67.31 25.72
C SER A 1170 -10.17 -65.89 26.31
N LEU A 1171 -8.97 -65.33 26.54
CA LEU A 1171 -8.80 -63.95 27.02
C LEU A 1171 -9.33 -62.93 26.02
N PHE A 1172 -8.96 -63.06 24.75
CA PHE A 1172 -9.40 -62.10 23.71
C PHE A 1172 -10.88 -62.21 23.39
N LYS A 1173 -11.52 -63.37 23.58
CA LYS A 1173 -12.99 -63.49 23.53
C LYS A 1173 -13.66 -62.64 24.62
N LYS A 1174 -13.09 -62.59 25.83
CA LYS A 1174 -13.59 -61.76 26.94
C LYS A 1174 -13.33 -60.27 26.71
N LEU A 1175 -12.15 -59.88 26.21
CA LEU A 1175 -11.85 -58.49 25.84
C LEU A 1175 -12.79 -57.98 24.74
N ASN A 1176 -13.03 -58.80 23.70
CA ASN A 1176 -13.97 -58.46 22.62
C ASN A 1176 -15.44 -58.36 23.10
N ALA A 1177 -15.83 -59.13 24.12
CA ALA A 1177 -17.16 -59.00 24.71
C ALA A 1177 -17.29 -57.73 25.57
N ALA A 1178 -16.22 -57.35 26.29
CA ALA A 1178 -16.21 -56.15 27.12
C ALA A 1178 -16.19 -54.87 26.28
N GLN A 1179 -15.42 -54.82 25.18
CA GLN A 1179 -15.36 -53.62 24.33
C GLN A 1179 -16.72 -53.28 23.71
N LYS A 1180 -17.50 -54.30 23.31
CA LYS A 1180 -18.88 -54.12 22.83
C LYS A 1180 -19.85 -53.58 23.90
N LYS A 1181 -19.58 -53.86 25.18
CA LYS A 1181 -20.41 -53.39 26.32
C LYS A 1181 -19.98 -52.04 26.86
N ALA A 1182 -18.81 -51.55 26.46
CA ALA A 1182 -18.24 -50.31 26.97
C ALA A 1182 -18.80 -49.05 26.28
N GLU A 1183 -19.66 -49.19 25.26
CA GLU A 1183 -20.25 -48.06 24.52
C GLU A 1183 -19.21 -47.01 24.10
N TYR A 1184 -18.06 -47.47 23.59
CA TYR A 1184 -16.94 -46.63 23.15
C TYR A 1184 -16.18 -45.89 24.26
N LYS A 1185 -16.48 -46.11 25.55
CA LYS A 1185 -15.80 -45.46 26.68
C LYS A 1185 -14.62 -46.30 27.19
N CYS A 1186 -13.44 -45.69 27.25
CA CYS A 1186 -12.21 -46.32 27.72
C CYS A 1186 -12.33 -46.77 29.18
N GLU A 1187 -12.91 -45.94 30.04
CA GLU A 1187 -13.05 -46.24 31.47
C GLU A 1187 -13.96 -47.45 31.71
N ASP A 1188 -15.09 -47.53 30.99
CA ASP A 1188 -16.04 -48.64 31.12
C ASP A 1188 -15.47 -49.96 30.57
N PHE A 1189 -14.65 -49.88 29.51
CA PHE A 1189 -13.92 -51.04 29.00
C PHE A 1189 -12.95 -51.61 30.05
N VAL A 1190 -12.20 -50.76 30.75
CA VAL A 1190 -11.27 -51.22 31.81
C VAL A 1190 -12.02 -51.65 33.08
N LYS A 1191 -13.11 -50.95 33.43
CA LYS A 1191 -13.93 -51.24 34.61
C LYS A 1191 -14.49 -52.67 34.59
N ALA A 1192 -14.73 -53.25 33.41
CA ALA A 1192 -15.16 -54.63 33.25
C ALA A 1192 -14.19 -55.66 33.88
N PHE A 1193 -12.93 -55.28 34.12
CA PHE A 1193 -11.87 -56.17 34.61
C PHE A 1193 -11.26 -55.74 35.96
N LYS A 1194 -11.65 -54.58 36.51
CA LYS A 1194 -11.18 -54.16 37.84
C LYS A 1194 -11.72 -55.09 38.93
N PRO A 1195 -10.94 -55.39 39.99
CA PRO A 1195 -11.46 -56.12 41.14
C PRO A 1195 -12.62 -55.33 41.75
N LYS A 1196 -13.73 -55.99 42.12
CA LYS A 1196 -14.77 -55.35 42.93
C LYS A 1196 -14.15 -55.00 44.29
N THR A 1197 -13.82 -53.72 44.50
CA THR A 1197 -13.47 -53.21 45.82
C THR A 1197 -14.67 -53.45 46.73
N LYS A 1198 -14.53 -54.29 47.75
CA LYS A 1198 -15.46 -54.26 48.88
C LYS A 1198 -15.36 -52.86 49.46
N ALA A 1199 -16.47 -52.13 49.44
CA ALA A 1199 -16.60 -50.89 50.19
C ALA A 1199 -16.25 -51.21 51.66
N ARG A 1200 -15.10 -50.71 52.11
CA ARG A 1200 -14.84 -50.54 53.54
C ARG A 1200 -15.31 -49.12 53.83
N GLN A 1201 -16.39 -49.01 54.60
CA GLN A 1201 -16.78 -47.78 55.26
C GLN A 1201 -15.63 -47.29 56.16
N GLN A 1202 -15.56 -45.96 56.27
CA GLN A 1202 -14.62 -45.10 57.03
C GLN A 1202 -13.31 -44.76 56.33
#